data_AF-A0A662L3Q3-F1
#
_entry.id   AF-A0A662L3Q3-F1
#
_cell.length_a   1.000
_cell.length_b   1.000
_cell.length_c   1.000
_cell.angle_alpha   90.00
_cell.angle_beta   90.00
_cell.angle_gamma   90.00
#
_symmetry.space_group_name_H-M   'P 1'
#
loop_
_entity.id
_entity.type
_entity.pdbx_description
1 polymer ?
#
loop_
_entity_poly.entity_id
_entity_poly.type
_entity_poly.pdbx_seq_one_letter_code
_entity_poly.pdbx_strand_id
1 'polypeptide(L)'
;MSRERTALLLAVLMLFPLFATCVEHGLPSFTPQEKLCWLPSVPVRRLTIVGFDDQGFDDDFAFMAAVPSAVFAHDNTLYVSPVLYYSDYKGSGENKSWASNDAYDYFIEDWLNLTGKISSLDLLCMGDRSVKIQSEKTWRCDLKPPELSSALALRCWKNSEYAVIAPYRSIEEKILEYEGCTNGTLENARVLHYHFSGKKNVSPIPPKFHNFTVANGMKYLIANMEWHGYFKVLDPITQRGKDPDMQIYDWDVGEVAASQNWNVISGPYERAETYVYSPGAWGIGVTYMPTESIGGEQPLGGEADYDIYVETYPGVEVDIGEMPFFCRNFKAELDWDGNANLGLLLLGPNGEVVAKSLGDDKPKNLTAKELGMAEYRFCVLALDNITGCVHFTISYSYQSRMNYDYALILSSAANGAVLASILNAPLLYADGGDVSAIKDALKSLGVERVFIVDLTGKYCDEIARGVKKAKGFFSKIGVDVLRSDYDIYHLILDLTKQEDVLFTTVNPWSYWIIGQGCAGEKPGALYIGPASYLAAVHGIPVVVTDIYSGLSSAQAWHNDFWIDAYARRKTADIGAMVMTAREIFSELERLGMCWENMDIITVAGQFDIGTAWDRALVGKARAGRIVGTPIDTAAWCSRAALYEHIIFTNPGVEGNVEMITGSKSRIAGGILQIMDRGGKVRVKYPVVQTWVSYCHRFNERASKYWGCDYVCTNGVVPFRTKSNDPIDDGVNGDHGGAGCWPDLNPSEVVPFYAKKCGYSSVFSTNFSATMYNINAGAIMWLEIMHGGSRGAGVVGFWSDKNHPQEPNPWRAYEQSGCTREPDTMTMSKTTGLDVRWDMAGYQHDGVVITILSQATQTDGYDGYDLDNAMGNLHSMGFFGGSCLIANTYLHMSLIRHGSVFQVIDPWTTSWYCSFAIEVFMREIAKGATVGEAYTDAISMVGIGYSTSTWWWDVAENVVYYGDPELVVYSPAHGWEKKEPISGEIGGHVC
;
A
#
# COMPACT_ATOMS: atom_id res chain seq x y z
N MET A 1 -29.54 -63.12 -31.72
CA MET A 1 -28.36 -62.38 -31.24
C MET A 1 -27.86 -61.55 -32.40
N SER A 2 -28.35 -60.32 -32.49
CA SER A 2 -28.36 -59.57 -33.74
C SER A 2 -28.11 -58.09 -33.46
N ARG A 3 -27.05 -57.57 -34.08
CA ARG A 3 -27.00 -56.45 -35.05
C ARG A 3 -28.03 -55.30 -35.05
N GLU A 4 -28.85 -55.12 -34.02
CA GLU A 4 -29.91 -54.10 -33.98
C GLU A 4 -29.70 -52.99 -32.93
N ARG A 5 -28.61 -52.99 -32.17
CA ARG A 5 -28.34 -51.92 -31.18
C ARG A 5 -27.30 -50.88 -31.58
N THR A 6 -26.70 -50.99 -32.76
CA THR A 6 -25.68 -50.02 -33.23
C THR A 6 -26.23 -49.01 -34.26
N ALA A 7 -27.47 -49.20 -34.75
CA ALA A 7 -28.06 -48.33 -35.78
C ALA A 7 -28.95 -47.19 -35.24
N LEU A 8 -29.33 -47.20 -33.95
CA LEU A 8 -30.22 -46.18 -33.38
C LEU A 8 -29.48 -44.96 -32.79
N LEU A 9 -28.16 -45.08 -32.55
CA LEU A 9 -27.37 -43.99 -31.95
C LEU A 9 -26.80 -42.98 -32.97
N LEU A 10 -26.85 -43.30 -34.27
CA LEU A 10 -26.27 -42.47 -35.35
C LEU A 10 -27.31 -41.68 -36.15
N ALA A 11 -28.61 -41.90 -35.92
CA ALA A 11 -29.69 -41.21 -36.64
C ALA A 11 -30.27 -39.99 -35.89
N VAL A 12 -29.86 -39.74 -34.63
CA VAL A 12 -30.33 -38.59 -33.84
C VAL A 12 -29.39 -37.37 -33.94
N LEU A 13 -28.22 -37.52 -34.59
CA LEU A 13 -27.19 -36.48 -34.67
C LEU A 13 -27.16 -35.69 -36.00
N MET A 14 -28.12 -35.86 -36.91
CA MET A 14 -28.05 -35.22 -38.25
C MET A 14 -29.34 -34.54 -38.75
N LEU A 15 -30.25 -34.10 -37.88
CA LEU A 15 -31.39 -33.29 -38.32
C LEU A 15 -31.73 -32.25 -37.24
N PHE A 16 -31.17 -31.04 -37.35
CA PHE A 16 -31.86 -29.76 -37.14
C PHE A 16 -30.89 -28.57 -37.34
N PRO A 17 -31.00 -27.81 -38.44
CA PRO A 17 -30.69 -26.39 -38.45
C PRO A 17 -31.98 -25.56 -38.38
N LEU A 18 -31.86 -24.35 -37.82
CA LEU A 18 -32.74 -23.18 -37.96
C LEU A 18 -34.06 -23.17 -37.16
N PHE A 19 -33.94 -22.83 -35.87
CA PHE A 19 -34.71 -21.73 -35.26
C PHE A 19 -33.80 -21.03 -34.25
N ALA A 20 -33.31 -19.85 -34.62
CA ALA A 20 -32.58 -18.96 -33.73
C ALA A 20 -33.59 -18.31 -32.77
N THR A 21 -33.72 -18.87 -31.58
CA THR A 21 -34.10 -18.09 -30.40
C THR A 21 -32.83 -17.39 -29.93
N CYS A 22 -32.79 -16.07 -30.02
CA CYS A 22 -31.83 -15.23 -29.31
C CYS A 22 -31.93 -15.58 -27.82
N VAL A 23 -31.05 -16.47 -27.36
CA VAL A 23 -30.63 -16.49 -25.97
C VAL A 23 -29.60 -15.36 -25.92
N GLU A 24 -30.00 -14.23 -25.35
CA GLU A 24 -29.03 -13.31 -24.76
C GLU A 24 -28.15 -14.17 -23.88
N HIS A 25 -26.89 -14.36 -24.29
CA HIS A 25 -25.86 -14.78 -23.36
C HIS A 25 -25.74 -13.64 -22.36
N GLY A 26 -26.58 -13.70 -21.32
CA GLY A 26 -26.38 -12.96 -20.10
C GLY A 26 -24.96 -13.29 -19.65
N LEU A 27 -24.12 -12.27 -19.64
CA LEU A 27 -22.89 -12.26 -18.86
C LEU A 27 -23.19 -12.87 -17.49
N PRO A 28 -22.27 -13.65 -16.87
CA PRO A 28 -22.44 -14.00 -15.47
C PRO A 28 -22.70 -12.70 -14.71
N SER A 29 -23.88 -12.59 -14.11
CA SER A 29 -24.23 -11.48 -13.24
C SER A 29 -23.35 -11.62 -12.00
N PHE A 30 -22.17 -11.01 -12.04
CA PHE A 30 -21.49 -10.59 -10.83
C PHE A 30 -22.45 -9.57 -10.19
N THR A 31 -23.12 -9.95 -9.11
CA THR A 31 -23.73 -8.98 -8.19
C THR A 31 -22.60 -8.50 -7.28
N PRO A 32 -22.07 -7.27 -7.46
CA PRO A 32 -20.89 -6.76 -6.73
C PRO A 32 -21.18 -6.41 -5.26
N GLN A 33 -22.33 -6.85 -4.72
CA GLN A 33 -22.99 -6.23 -3.57
C GLN A 33 -22.68 -6.86 -2.20
N GLU A 34 -21.73 -7.79 -2.12
CA GLU A 34 -21.51 -8.58 -0.89
C GLU A 34 -20.02 -8.84 -0.59
N LYS A 35 -19.11 -7.87 -0.80
CA LYS A 35 -17.69 -8.05 -0.45
C LYS A 35 -17.18 -7.14 0.67
N LEU A 36 -17.43 -5.83 0.64
CA LEU A 36 -16.80 -4.90 1.61
C LEU A 36 -17.12 -5.19 3.08
N CYS A 37 -18.29 -5.74 3.37
CA CYS A 37 -18.64 -6.27 4.67
C CYS A 37 -18.94 -7.77 4.51
N TRP A 38 -18.56 -8.59 5.49
CA TRP A 38 -18.86 -10.03 5.47
C TRP A 38 -20.36 -10.36 5.51
N LEU A 39 -21.21 -9.37 5.80
CA LEU A 39 -22.67 -9.41 5.66
C LEU A 39 -23.19 -8.09 5.08
N PRO A 40 -24.35 -8.07 4.41
CA PRO A 40 -24.99 -6.85 3.97
C PRO A 40 -25.13 -5.84 5.11
N SER A 41 -24.58 -4.63 4.90
CA SER A 41 -24.48 -3.62 5.95
C SER A 41 -25.66 -2.65 5.98
N VAL A 42 -26.02 -2.14 7.15
CA VAL A 42 -27.04 -1.10 7.37
C VAL A 42 -26.49 -0.02 8.31
N PRO A 43 -26.53 1.26 7.92
CA PRO A 43 -26.04 2.34 8.76
C PRO A 43 -26.98 2.60 9.94
N VAL A 44 -26.42 2.77 11.14
CA VAL A 44 -27.16 3.09 12.37
C VAL A 44 -26.89 4.54 12.73
N ARG A 45 -27.91 5.34 13.11
CA ARG A 45 -27.81 6.77 13.47
C ARG A 45 -27.10 7.05 14.81
N ARG A 46 -26.09 6.25 15.14
CA ARG A 46 -25.23 6.36 16.31
C ARG A 46 -23.88 6.98 15.93
N LEU A 47 -23.22 7.58 16.90
CA LEU A 47 -21.83 8.00 16.78
C LEU A 47 -21.12 7.79 18.13
N THR A 48 -19.97 7.14 18.10
CA THR A 48 -19.10 7.01 19.28
C THR A 48 -17.81 7.81 19.07
N ILE A 49 -17.46 8.62 20.07
CA ILE A 49 -16.21 9.37 20.09
C ILE A 49 -15.44 9.02 21.35
N VAL A 50 -14.19 8.66 21.16
CA VAL A 50 -13.23 8.35 22.21
C VAL A 50 -12.19 9.47 22.29
N GLY A 51 -11.95 9.99 23.48
CA GLY A 51 -10.89 10.97 23.68
C GLY A 51 -9.51 10.32 23.51
N PHE A 52 -8.76 10.76 22.51
CA PHE A 52 -7.42 10.25 22.21
C PHE A 52 -6.41 10.53 23.34
N ASP A 53 -5.68 9.52 23.82
CA ASP A 53 -4.60 9.64 24.80
C ASP A 53 -3.28 9.21 24.16
N ASP A 54 -2.34 10.15 24.02
CA ASP A 54 -1.05 9.86 23.38
C ASP A 54 0.01 9.33 24.37
N GLN A 55 -0.36 9.14 25.64
CA GLN A 55 0.50 8.63 26.72
C GLN A 55 -0.01 7.33 27.36
N GLY A 56 -1.31 7.19 27.55
CA GLY A 56 -1.97 6.01 28.14
C GLY A 56 -2.62 5.11 27.09
N PHE A 57 -3.17 3.98 27.53
CA PHE A 57 -3.82 2.97 26.65
C PHE A 57 -5.31 2.78 26.96
N ASP A 58 -5.86 3.54 27.92
CA ASP A 58 -7.24 3.37 28.37
C ASP A 58 -8.24 3.71 27.27
N ASP A 59 -7.90 4.64 26.40
CA ASP A 59 -8.69 5.02 25.22
C ASP A 59 -8.73 3.90 24.18
N ASP A 60 -7.63 3.18 23.94
CA ASP A 60 -7.64 1.99 23.07
C ASP A 60 -8.57 0.90 23.60
N PHE A 61 -8.53 0.59 24.90
CA PHE A 61 -9.48 -0.36 25.49
C PHE A 61 -10.93 0.14 25.41
N ALA A 62 -11.17 1.44 25.63
CA ALA A 62 -12.49 2.04 25.48
C ALA A 62 -12.99 2.00 24.03
N PHE A 63 -12.10 2.23 23.05
CA PHE A 63 -12.39 2.13 21.63
C PHE A 63 -12.78 0.70 21.27
N MET A 64 -11.97 -0.29 21.64
CA MET A 64 -12.27 -1.72 21.41
C MET A 64 -13.57 -2.18 22.10
N ALA A 65 -13.87 -1.70 23.31
CA ALA A 65 -15.13 -1.99 23.99
C ALA A 65 -16.35 -1.39 23.26
N ALA A 66 -16.16 -0.29 22.53
CA ALA A 66 -17.20 0.34 21.75
C ALA A 66 -17.44 -0.31 20.38
N VAL A 67 -16.47 -1.03 19.82
CA VAL A 67 -16.62 -1.73 18.54
C VAL A 67 -17.89 -2.59 18.47
N PRO A 68 -18.18 -3.52 19.41
CA PRO A 68 -19.41 -4.33 19.32
C PRO A 68 -20.70 -3.54 19.55
N SER A 69 -20.63 -2.30 20.06
CA SER A 69 -21.78 -1.38 20.14
C SER A 69 -22.00 -0.60 18.83
N ALA A 70 -20.99 -0.55 17.97
CA ALA A 70 -20.97 0.19 16.72
C ALA A 70 -21.09 -0.72 15.50
N VAL A 71 -20.57 -1.95 15.59
CA VAL A 71 -20.57 -2.99 14.55
C VAL A 71 -21.12 -4.27 15.18
N PHE A 72 -22.27 -4.77 14.72
CA PHE A 72 -22.83 -6.02 15.24
C PHE A 72 -23.69 -6.74 14.21
N ALA A 73 -23.66 -8.07 14.24
CA ALA A 73 -24.44 -8.91 13.33
C ALA A 73 -25.76 -9.38 13.98
N HIS A 74 -26.88 -9.21 13.28
CA HIS A 74 -28.16 -9.78 13.70
C HIS A 74 -29.01 -10.14 12.48
N ASP A 75 -29.59 -11.34 12.47
CA ASP A 75 -30.42 -11.85 11.37
C ASP A 75 -29.76 -11.68 9.98
N ASN A 76 -28.50 -12.11 9.84
CA ASN A 76 -27.68 -12.01 8.62
C ASN A 76 -27.51 -10.57 8.07
N THR A 77 -27.63 -9.56 8.93
CA THR A 77 -27.39 -8.15 8.60
C THR A 77 -26.31 -7.60 9.53
N LEU A 78 -25.36 -6.85 8.98
CA LEU A 78 -24.38 -6.11 9.76
C LEU A 78 -24.89 -4.69 10.01
N TYR A 79 -24.95 -4.27 11.26
CA TYR A 79 -25.32 -2.91 11.63
C TYR A 79 -24.05 -2.13 11.97
N VAL A 80 -23.84 -1.00 11.28
CA VAL A 80 -22.57 -0.27 11.32
C VAL A 80 -22.79 1.20 11.67
N SER A 81 -21.97 1.72 12.57
CA SER A 81 -21.87 3.15 12.90
C SER A 81 -20.41 3.50 13.21
N PRO A 82 -20.02 4.79 13.19
CA PRO A 82 -18.63 5.18 13.35
C PRO A 82 -18.15 5.12 14.81
N VAL A 83 -16.88 4.74 14.98
CA VAL A 83 -16.11 4.94 16.22
C VAL A 83 -14.89 5.76 15.87
N LEU A 84 -14.75 6.94 16.48
CA LEU A 84 -13.71 7.91 16.15
C LEU A 84 -12.87 8.27 17.37
N TYR A 85 -11.60 8.54 17.17
CA TYR A 85 -10.81 9.28 18.15
C TYR A 85 -11.01 10.79 18.00
N TYR A 86 -10.82 11.54 19.09
CA TYR A 86 -10.88 13.00 19.09
C TYR A 86 -9.75 13.63 19.92
N SER A 87 -9.13 14.67 19.37
CA SER A 87 -8.11 15.50 20.00
C SER A 87 -8.36 16.99 19.74
N ASP A 88 -8.04 17.86 20.69
CA ASP A 88 -8.14 19.31 20.49
C ASP A 88 -6.90 19.92 19.78
N TYR A 89 -5.95 19.08 19.35
CA TYR A 89 -4.70 19.52 18.75
C TYR A 89 -4.90 20.05 17.31
N LYS A 90 -4.51 21.31 17.06
CA LYS A 90 -4.65 21.99 15.76
C LYS A 90 -3.31 22.41 15.17
N GLY A 91 -2.38 21.47 15.01
CA GLY A 91 -0.99 21.72 14.59
C GLY A 91 -0.80 22.77 13.49
N SER A 92 0.37 23.41 13.47
CA SER A 92 0.69 24.49 12.53
C SER A 92 2.09 24.33 11.93
N GLY A 93 2.30 24.93 10.76
CA GLY A 93 3.55 24.83 10.01
C GLY A 93 3.96 23.37 9.80
N GLU A 94 5.22 23.05 10.11
CA GLU A 94 5.78 21.69 9.93
C GLU A 94 5.13 20.63 10.85
N ASN A 95 4.41 21.03 11.90
CA ASN A 95 3.68 20.13 12.80
C ASN A 95 2.25 19.83 12.32
N LYS A 96 1.86 20.33 11.13
CA LYS A 96 0.56 19.98 10.52
C LYS A 96 0.41 18.47 10.28
N SER A 97 1.51 17.71 10.17
CA SER A 97 1.46 16.24 10.13
C SER A 97 0.72 15.62 11.31
N TRP A 98 0.61 16.29 12.46
CA TRP A 98 -0.10 15.80 13.65
C TRP A 98 -1.54 16.34 13.77
N ALA A 99 -1.96 17.25 12.89
CA ALA A 99 -3.26 17.92 12.94
C ALA A 99 -4.37 17.08 12.28
N SER A 100 -4.82 16.03 12.95
CA SER A 100 -5.77 15.05 12.38
C SER A 100 -7.24 15.47 12.43
N ASN A 101 -7.53 16.68 12.90
CA ASN A 101 -8.92 17.13 13.09
C ASN A 101 -9.69 17.26 11.78
N ASP A 102 -9.02 17.53 10.67
CA ASP A 102 -9.70 17.67 9.38
C ASP A 102 -10.31 16.32 8.92
N ALA A 103 -9.61 15.20 9.13
CA ALA A 103 -10.15 13.85 8.86
C ALA A 103 -11.44 13.60 9.66
N TYR A 104 -11.42 13.97 10.94
CA TYR A 104 -12.58 13.87 11.82
C TYR A 104 -13.71 14.79 11.35
N ASP A 105 -13.43 16.07 11.09
CA ASP A 105 -14.44 17.08 10.77
C ASP A 105 -15.16 16.76 9.44
N TYR A 106 -14.43 16.42 8.38
CA TYR A 106 -15.04 16.06 7.08
C TYR A 106 -15.77 14.72 7.12
N PHE A 107 -15.30 13.76 7.92
CA PHE A 107 -16.06 12.53 8.14
C PHE A 107 -17.39 12.81 8.89
N ILE A 108 -17.36 13.63 9.93
CA ILE A 108 -18.58 14.02 10.67
C ILE A 108 -19.55 14.76 9.75
N GLU A 109 -19.05 15.63 8.86
CA GLU A 109 -19.89 16.31 7.86
C GLU A 109 -20.64 15.30 6.97
N ASP A 110 -19.92 14.34 6.38
CA ASP A 110 -20.54 13.29 5.56
C ASP A 110 -21.54 12.45 6.37
N TRP A 111 -21.16 12.07 7.60
CA TRP A 111 -22.02 11.27 8.45
C TRP A 111 -23.33 11.98 8.83
N LEU A 112 -23.27 13.28 9.12
CA LEU A 112 -24.44 14.10 9.40
C LEU A 112 -25.28 14.32 8.13
N ASN A 113 -24.67 14.46 6.96
CA ASN A 113 -25.39 14.56 5.69
C ASN A 113 -26.14 13.26 5.35
N LEU A 114 -25.56 12.11 5.67
CA LEU A 114 -26.21 10.81 5.49
C LEU A 114 -27.36 10.59 6.49
N THR A 115 -27.14 10.87 7.77
CA THR A 115 -28.08 10.51 8.85
C THR A 115 -29.11 11.59 9.17
N GLY A 116 -28.83 12.85 8.82
CA GLY A 116 -29.60 14.05 9.17
C GLY A 116 -29.53 14.42 10.66
N LYS A 117 -29.83 13.48 11.56
CA LYS A 117 -29.73 13.62 13.02
C LYS A 117 -29.18 12.36 13.67
N ILE A 118 -28.28 12.55 14.61
CA ILE A 118 -27.72 11.48 15.46
C ILE A 118 -28.72 11.13 16.58
N SER A 119 -29.17 9.88 16.65
CA SER A 119 -30.05 9.37 17.72
C SER A 119 -29.29 9.23 19.04
N SER A 120 -28.07 8.72 18.99
CA SER A 120 -27.25 8.45 20.16
C SER A 120 -25.79 8.86 19.93
N LEU A 121 -25.27 9.71 20.80
CA LEU A 121 -23.88 10.13 20.85
C LEU A 121 -23.23 9.60 22.13
N ASP A 122 -22.17 8.83 22.00
CA ASP A 122 -21.37 8.36 23.13
C ASP A 122 -20.02 9.05 23.15
N LEU A 123 -19.66 9.57 24.32
CA LEU A 123 -18.45 10.31 24.60
C LEU A 123 -17.65 9.55 25.65
N LEU A 124 -16.62 8.82 25.22
CA LEU A 124 -15.83 7.92 26.07
C LEU A 124 -14.44 8.51 26.30
N CYS A 125 -13.91 8.41 27.52
CA CYS A 125 -12.54 8.86 27.85
C CYS A 125 -12.22 10.30 27.40
N MET A 126 -13.23 11.18 27.40
CA MET A 126 -13.09 12.54 26.88
C MET A 126 -12.40 13.49 27.86
N GLY A 127 -12.31 13.15 29.15
CA GLY A 127 -11.63 13.97 30.16
C GLY A 127 -12.31 15.33 30.32
N ASP A 128 -11.65 16.42 29.93
CA ASP A 128 -12.24 17.78 29.88
C ASP A 128 -12.64 18.22 28.47
N ARG A 129 -12.40 17.38 27.45
CA ARG A 129 -12.63 17.71 26.05
C ARG A 129 -14.12 17.68 25.70
N SER A 130 -14.49 18.47 24.70
CA SER A 130 -15.88 18.63 24.24
C SER A 130 -15.96 18.72 22.73
N VAL A 131 -17.01 18.12 22.15
CA VAL A 131 -17.30 18.17 20.71
C VAL A 131 -18.56 18.97 20.43
N LYS A 132 -18.66 19.55 19.22
CA LYS A 132 -19.81 20.36 18.80
C LYS A 132 -20.77 19.58 17.90
N ILE A 133 -21.30 18.47 18.43
CA ILE A 133 -22.24 17.60 17.70
C ILE A 133 -23.60 17.63 18.40
N GLN A 134 -24.66 17.82 17.62
CA GLN A 134 -26.03 17.73 18.13
C GLN A 134 -26.53 16.29 18.00
N SER A 135 -27.09 15.75 19.07
CA SER A 135 -27.74 14.44 19.08
C SER A 135 -29.02 14.46 19.92
N GLU A 136 -29.91 13.49 19.69
CA GLU A 136 -31.13 13.34 20.49
C GLU A 136 -30.80 12.90 21.93
N LYS A 137 -29.81 12.03 22.08
CA LYS A 137 -29.26 11.58 23.37
C LYS A 137 -27.75 11.67 23.34
N THR A 138 -27.17 12.16 24.43
CA THR A 138 -25.72 12.18 24.65
C THR A 138 -25.42 11.47 25.96
N TRP A 139 -24.44 10.59 25.94
CA TRP A 139 -23.92 9.93 27.14
C TRP A 139 -22.42 10.09 27.21
N ARG A 140 -21.92 10.36 28.42
CA ARG A 140 -20.50 10.54 28.68
C ARG A 140 -20.05 9.54 29.74
N CYS A 141 -18.92 8.88 29.50
CA CYS A 141 -18.33 7.93 30.43
C CYS A 141 -16.80 8.09 30.44
N ASP A 142 -16.26 8.53 31.57
CA ASP A 142 -14.82 8.70 31.81
C ASP A 142 -14.32 7.71 32.88
N LEU A 143 -14.94 6.53 32.96
CA LEU A 143 -14.55 5.45 33.88
C LEU A 143 -13.36 4.66 33.33
N LYS A 144 -12.68 3.90 34.20
CA LYS A 144 -11.62 2.97 33.80
C LYS A 144 -12.18 1.79 32.97
N PRO A 145 -11.37 1.12 32.13
CA PRO A 145 -11.90 0.15 31.16
C PRO A 145 -12.80 -0.97 31.72
N PRO A 146 -12.51 -1.61 32.88
CA PRO A 146 -13.43 -2.60 33.46
C PRO A 146 -14.81 -2.04 33.79
N GLU A 147 -14.90 -0.89 34.44
CA GLU A 147 -16.17 -0.23 34.77
C GLU A 147 -16.84 0.39 33.54
N LEU A 148 -16.07 0.96 32.62
CA LEU A 148 -16.56 1.55 31.37
C LEU A 148 -17.22 0.49 30.49
N SER A 149 -16.57 -0.66 30.29
CA SER A 149 -17.13 -1.76 29.50
C SER A 149 -18.46 -2.28 30.07
N SER A 150 -18.54 -2.40 31.40
CA SER A 150 -19.79 -2.75 32.12
C SER A 150 -20.90 -1.71 31.91
N ALA A 151 -20.57 -0.42 32.04
CA ALA A 151 -21.53 0.67 31.86
C ALA A 151 -22.01 0.80 30.40
N LEU A 152 -21.10 0.62 29.44
CA LEU A 152 -21.40 0.61 28.02
C LEU A 152 -22.29 -0.57 27.65
N ALA A 153 -22.01 -1.77 28.19
CA ALA A 153 -22.84 -2.95 27.99
C ALA A 153 -24.28 -2.73 28.46
N LEU A 154 -24.47 -2.20 29.67
CA LEU A 154 -25.79 -1.89 30.23
C LEU A 154 -26.54 -0.78 29.48
N ARG A 155 -25.81 0.06 28.74
CA ARG A 155 -26.38 1.12 27.91
C ARG A 155 -26.83 0.60 26.55
N CYS A 156 -26.04 -0.27 25.93
CA CYS A 156 -26.25 -0.68 24.54
C CYS A 156 -27.01 -1.99 24.40
N TRP A 157 -27.19 -2.76 25.47
CA TRP A 157 -28.00 -3.98 25.44
C TRP A 157 -29.11 -3.94 26.50
N LYS A 158 -30.32 -4.36 26.13
CA LYS A 158 -31.40 -4.69 27.09
C LYS A 158 -31.24 -6.09 27.65
N ASN A 159 -30.79 -7.00 26.82
CA ASN A 159 -30.46 -8.37 27.13
C ASN A 159 -29.40 -8.87 26.14
N SER A 160 -28.63 -9.87 26.55
CA SER A 160 -27.65 -10.53 25.68
C SER A 160 -27.46 -11.97 26.17
N GLU A 161 -27.60 -12.93 25.26
CA GLU A 161 -27.35 -14.35 25.55
C GLU A 161 -25.86 -14.60 25.82
N TYR A 162 -25.01 -13.90 25.08
CA TYR A 162 -23.56 -14.03 25.11
C TYR A 162 -22.89 -12.80 25.77
N ALA A 163 -21.68 -12.99 26.28
CA ALA A 163 -20.73 -11.90 26.53
C ALA A 163 -19.31 -12.39 26.24
N VAL A 164 -18.46 -11.48 25.77
CA VAL A 164 -17.03 -11.76 25.59
C VAL A 164 -16.26 -11.05 26.69
N ILE A 165 -15.32 -11.76 27.33
CA ILE A 165 -14.49 -11.20 28.40
C ILE A 165 -13.03 -11.31 28.00
N ALA A 166 -12.33 -10.17 28.02
CA ALA A 166 -10.88 -10.10 27.87
C ALA A 166 -10.22 -9.58 29.16
N PRO A 167 -8.97 -9.95 29.46
CA PRO A 167 -8.23 -9.34 30.57
C PRO A 167 -7.90 -7.87 30.25
N TYR A 168 -7.75 -7.07 31.29
CA TYR A 168 -7.24 -5.70 31.27
C TYR A 168 -6.21 -5.52 32.39
N ARG A 169 -5.14 -4.75 32.11
CA ARG A 169 -4.16 -4.30 33.09
C ARG A 169 -3.64 -2.92 32.68
N SER A 170 -3.34 -2.08 33.65
CA SER A 170 -2.54 -0.88 33.42
C SER A 170 -1.16 -1.29 32.90
N ILE A 171 -0.72 -0.64 31.82
CA ILE A 171 0.58 -0.89 31.20
C ILE A 171 1.60 0.08 31.79
N GLU A 172 2.68 -0.44 32.37
CA GLU A 172 3.84 0.34 32.79
C GLU A 172 5.03 0.01 31.86
N GLU A 173 5.58 1.04 31.20
CA GLU A 173 6.81 0.88 30.43
C GLU A 173 7.99 0.58 31.36
N LYS A 174 8.79 -0.41 30.98
CA LYS A 174 10.01 -0.75 31.67
C LYS A 174 11.14 -0.85 30.66
N ILE A 175 12.13 0.02 30.79
CA ILE A 175 13.33 -0.02 29.96
C ILE A 175 14.35 -0.93 30.64
N LEU A 176 14.68 -2.02 29.98
CA LEU A 176 15.79 -2.91 30.33
C LEU A 176 16.89 -2.73 29.30
N GLU A 177 18.13 -2.54 29.76
CA GLU A 177 19.30 -2.39 28.89
C GLU A 177 20.12 -3.68 28.90
N TYR A 178 20.61 -4.07 27.73
CA TYR A 178 21.40 -5.26 27.52
C TYR A 178 22.67 -4.91 26.77
N GLU A 179 23.76 -5.58 27.13
CA GLU A 179 25.04 -5.50 26.45
C GLU A 179 25.54 -6.91 26.20
N GLY A 180 26.14 -7.11 25.03
CA GLY A 180 26.70 -8.38 24.60
C GLY A 180 28.05 -8.18 23.92
N CYS A 181 28.84 -9.24 23.91
CA CYS A 181 30.13 -9.28 23.25
C CYS A 181 30.33 -10.67 22.68
N THR A 182 30.68 -10.75 21.40
CA THR A 182 31.02 -12.00 20.74
C THR A 182 32.36 -11.86 20.01
N ASN A 183 33.04 -12.96 19.79
CA ASN A 183 34.35 -12.99 19.14
C ASN A 183 34.31 -13.98 17.98
N GLY A 184 35.12 -13.70 16.96
CA GLY A 184 35.26 -14.59 15.83
C GLY A 184 36.63 -14.48 15.20
N THR A 185 36.83 -15.33 14.20
CA THR A 185 38.09 -15.42 13.46
C THR A 185 37.80 -15.56 11.98
N LEU A 186 38.58 -14.88 11.16
CA LEU A 186 38.52 -14.99 9.71
C LEU A 186 39.89 -15.43 9.19
N GLU A 187 39.94 -16.61 8.54
CA GLU A 187 41.18 -17.25 8.10
C GLU A 187 41.25 -17.38 6.57
N ASN A 188 42.40 -17.03 5.99
CA ASN A 188 42.76 -17.28 4.59
C ASN A 188 41.65 -16.95 3.58
N ALA A 189 41.05 -15.76 3.71
CA ALA A 189 40.00 -15.31 2.81
C ALA A 189 40.55 -14.79 1.48
N ARG A 190 39.86 -15.15 0.41
CA ARG A 190 40.17 -14.69 -0.95
C ARG A 190 38.92 -14.13 -1.61
N VAL A 191 39.01 -12.89 -2.07
CA VAL A 191 38.00 -12.28 -2.94
C VAL A 191 38.12 -12.91 -4.33
N LEU A 192 36.97 -13.28 -4.91
CA LEU A 192 36.92 -13.79 -6.28
C LEU A 192 36.38 -12.71 -7.21
N HIS A 193 36.95 -12.66 -8.41
CA HIS A 193 36.59 -11.70 -9.44
C HIS A 193 36.15 -12.45 -10.70
N TYR A 194 35.07 -11.98 -11.30
CA TYR A 194 34.57 -12.44 -12.59
C TYR A 194 34.47 -11.25 -13.54
N HIS A 195 34.75 -11.50 -14.81
CA HIS A 195 34.65 -10.49 -15.86
C HIS A 195 33.86 -11.08 -17.03
N PHE A 196 32.90 -10.30 -17.52
CA PHE A 196 32.11 -10.62 -18.68
C PHE A 196 32.09 -9.43 -19.61
N SER A 197 32.12 -9.66 -20.91
CA SER A 197 31.88 -8.63 -21.92
C SER A 197 30.67 -9.00 -22.74
N GLY A 198 29.89 -8.00 -23.13
CA GLY A 198 28.64 -8.21 -23.83
C GLY A 198 28.30 -7.07 -24.78
N LYS A 199 27.17 -7.30 -25.44
CA LYS A 199 26.58 -6.46 -26.47
C LYS A 199 25.08 -6.61 -26.36
N LYS A 200 24.33 -5.51 -26.27
CA LYS A 200 22.86 -5.53 -26.13
C LYS A 200 22.26 -4.48 -27.06
N ASN A 201 21.32 -4.92 -27.90
CA ASN A 201 20.49 -4.01 -28.69
C ASN A 201 19.32 -3.51 -27.85
N VAL A 202 18.75 -2.37 -28.25
CA VAL A 202 17.53 -1.80 -27.65
C VAL A 202 16.44 -2.86 -27.64
N SER A 203 16.17 -3.38 -26.44
CA SER A 203 15.09 -4.29 -26.13
C SER A 203 15.19 -4.64 -24.64
N PRO A 204 14.19 -4.34 -23.80
CA PRO A 204 14.22 -4.79 -22.41
C PRO A 204 14.17 -6.33 -22.32
N ILE A 205 13.48 -7.00 -23.27
CA ILE A 205 13.24 -8.46 -23.22
C ILE A 205 13.72 -9.14 -24.52
N PRO A 206 14.24 -10.38 -24.45
CA PRO A 206 14.71 -11.05 -23.25
C PRO A 206 16.01 -10.41 -22.73
N PRO A 207 16.29 -10.47 -21.41
CA PRO A 207 17.58 -10.07 -20.86
C PRO A 207 18.72 -10.88 -21.47
N LYS A 208 19.92 -10.28 -21.52
CA LYS A 208 21.16 -11.00 -21.86
C LYS A 208 21.84 -11.46 -20.58
N PHE A 209 21.81 -12.76 -20.32
CA PHE A 209 22.37 -13.36 -19.10
C PHE A 209 23.85 -13.73 -19.23
N HIS A 210 24.59 -13.50 -18.15
CA HIS A 210 25.96 -13.95 -17.92
C HIS A 210 25.99 -14.81 -16.66
N ASN A 211 26.09 -16.13 -16.85
CA ASN A 211 26.01 -17.09 -15.75
C ASN A 211 27.39 -17.38 -15.15
N PHE A 212 27.43 -17.55 -13.84
CA PHE A 212 28.62 -17.91 -13.08
C PHE A 212 28.25 -18.73 -11.85
N THR A 213 29.26 -19.13 -11.08
CA THR A 213 29.07 -19.94 -9.88
C THR A 213 29.70 -19.24 -8.69
N VAL A 214 28.89 -18.96 -7.67
CA VAL A 214 29.33 -18.42 -6.39
C VAL A 214 29.84 -19.58 -5.53
N ALA A 215 31.09 -19.49 -5.09
CA ALA A 215 31.74 -20.54 -4.31
C ALA A 215 31.20 -20.60 -2.87
N ASN A 216 31.27 -21.79 -2.27
CA ASN A 216 30.99 -21.96 -0.84
C ASN A 216 31.87 -21.03 0.01
N GLY A 217 31.26 -20.38 1.01
CA GLY A 217 31.92 -19.44 1.91
C GLY A 217 31.91 -17.98 1.45
N MET A 218 31.46 -17.69 0.22
CA MET A 218 31.14 -16.33 -0.20
C MET A 218 29.84 -15.86 0.46
N LYS A 219 29.81 -14.60 0.90
CA LYS A 219 28.71 -14.03 1.70
C LYS A 219 28.17 -12.72 1.14
N TYR A 220 28.94 -12.01 0.34
CA TYR A 220 28.50 -10.76 -0.27
C TYR A 220 28.94 -10.66 -1.72
N LEU A 221 28.17 -9.94 -2.53
CA LEU A 221 28.42 -9.80 -3.95
C LEU A 221 28.21 -8.34 -4.37
N ILE A 222 29.14 -7.81 -5.17
CA ILE A 222 29.03 -6.51 -5.83
C ILE A 222 29.24 -6.72 -7.32
N ALA A 223 28.31 -6.24 -8.13
CA ALA A 223 28.41 -6.22 -9.58
C ALA A 223 28.46 -4.77 -10.08
N ASN A 224 29.36 -4.52 -11.01
CA ASN A 224 29.63 -3.24 -11.64
C ASN A 224 29.55 -3.44 -13.16
N MET A 225 28.80 -2.62 -13.86
CA MET A 225 28.74 -2.65 -15.33
C MET A 225 29.12 -1.29 -15.89
N GLU A 226 29.95 -1.25 -16.92
CA GLU A 226 30.30 -0.04 -17.67
C GLU A 226 30.05 -0.28 -19.17
N TRP A 227 29.71 0.77 -19.92
CA TRP A 227 29.60 0.69 -21.38
C TRP A 227 30.39 1.78 -22.10
N HIS A 228 30.92 1.42 -23.26
CA HIS A 228 31.97 2.19 -23.91
C HIS A 228 31.70 2.47 -25.39
N GLY A 229 32.20 3.63 -25.84
CA GLY A 229 32.30 4.01 -27.24
C GLY A 229 33.67 3.69 -27.83
N TYR A 230 33.87 4.07 -29.10
CA TYR A 230 35.13 3.84 -29.81
C TYR A 230 36.32 4.61 -29.17
N PHE A 231 36.05 5.73 -28.50
CA PHE A 231 37.05 6.53 -27.79
C PHE A 231 36.62 6.74 -26.33
N LYS A 232 37.15 5.93 -25.40
CA LYS A 232 36.75 5.94 -23.97
C LYS A 232 36.74 7.32 -23.30
N VAL A 233 37.67 8.20 -23.69
CA VAL A 233 37.76 9.58 -23.16
C VAL A 233 36.52 10.43 -23.49
N LEU A 234 35.73 10.04 -24.50
CA LEU A 234 34.51 10.70 -24.92
C LEU A 234 33.25 9.96 -24.44
N ASP A 235 33.36 8.85 -23.72
CA ASP A 235 32.21 8.05 -23.25
C ASP A 235 31.21 8.87 -22.42
N PRO A 236 31.64 9.78 -21.52
CA PRO A 236 30.72 10.63 -20.75
C PRO A 236 29.85 11.55 -21.60
N ILE A 237 30.05 11.64 -22.92
CA ILE A 237 29.24 12.42 -23.85
C ILE A 237 28.59 11.48 -24.87
N THR A 238 29.39 10.61 -25.47
CA THR A 238 28.97 9.76 -26.61
C THR A 238 28.13 8.55 -26.21
N GLN A 239 28.20 8.09 -24.96
CA GLN A 239 27.47 6.89 -24.49
C GLN A 239 26.24 7.18 -23.65
N ARG A 240 25.98 8.45 -23.30
CA ARG A 240 24.88 8.76 -22.38
C ARG A 240 23.51 8.22 -22.87
N GLY A 241 23.27 8.08 -24.19
CA GLY A 241 21.96 7.82 -24.81
C GLY A 241 21.65 6.34 -24.91
N LYS A 242 22.55 5.53 -24.35
CA LYS A 242 22.42 4.11 -24.16
C LYS A 242 22.25 3.91 -22.66
N ASP A 243 21.22 3.18 -22.27
CA ASP A 243 20.87 2.97 -20.88
C ASP A 243 20.64 1.47 -20.64
N PRO A 244 21.70 0.65 -20.73
CA PRO A 244 21.62 -0.73 -20.31
C PRO A 244 21.50 -0.81 -18.79
N ASP A 245 20.46 -1.50 -18.32
CA ASP A 245 20.25 -1.77 -16.90
C ASP A 245 20.84 -3.13 -16.51
N MET A 246 21.11 -3.32 -15.21
CA MET A 246 21.72 -4.54 -14.68
C MET A 246 20.89 -5.15 -13.55
N GLN A 247 20.68 -6.47 -13.62
CA GLN A 247 20.00 -7.26 -12.59
C GLN A 247 20.88 -8.44 -12.13
N ILE A 248 20.81 -8.78 -10.84
CA ILE A 248 21.53 -9.91 -10.21
C ILE A 248 20.52 -10.99 -9.84
N TYR A 249 20.82 -12.23 -10.23
CA TYR A 249 20.01 -13.41 -9.97
C TYR A 249 20.77 -14.43 -9.15
N ASP A 250 20.15 -14.85 -8.05
CA ASP A 250 20.41 -16.12 -7.39
C ASP A 250 19.39 -17.11 -7.96
N TRP A 251 19.80 -18.12 -8.71
CA TRP A 251 18.83 -18.98 -9.42
C TRP A 251 17.98 -19.86 -8.50
N ASP A 252 18.32 -19.99 -7.22
CA ASP A 252 17.49 -20.67 -6.22
C ASP A 252 16.48 -19.71 -5.55
N VAL A 253 16.68 -18.39 -5.66
CA VAL A 253 15.81 -17.37 -5.05
C VAL A 253 15.00 -16.61 -6.10
N GLY A 254 15.63 -16.15 -7.17
CA GLY A 254 15.09 -15.24 -8.18
C GLY A 254 15.99 -14.02 -8.39
N GLU A 255 15.39 -12.91 -8.80
CA GLU A 255 16.05 -11.61 -8.81
C GLU A 255 16.28 -11.13 -7.36
N VAL A 256 17.51 -10.70 -7.05
CA VAL A 256 17.90 -10.31 -5.68
C VAL A 256 18.48 -8.90 -5.58
N ALA A 257 18.86 -8.30 -6.71
CA ALA A 257 19.25 -6.89 -6.79
C ALA A 257 19.15 -6.39 -8.24
N ALA A 258 18.95 -5.09 -8.40
CA ALA A 258 18.91 -4.43 -9.69
C ALA A 258 19.41 -3.00 -9.60
N SER A 259 19.83 -2.45 -10.73
CA SER A 259 20.28 -1.08 -10.88
C SER A 259 19.81 -0.53 -12.23
N GLN A 260 19.22 0.66 -12.17
CA GLN A 260 18.69 1.43 -13.30
C GLN A 260 19.07 2.91 -13.10
N ASN A 261 20.37 3.19 -13.05
CA ASN A 261 20.85 4.55 -12.89
C ASN A 261 20.61 5.34 -14.16
N TRP A 262 20.02 6.51 -14.01
CA TRP A 262 19.82 7.37 -15.15
C TRP A 262 21.16 7.92 -15.68
N ASN A 263 21.60 7.41 -16.82
CA ASN A 263 22.93 7.65 -17.39
C ASN A 263 23.26 9.14 -17.64
N VAL A 264 22.28 10.01 -17.89
CA VAL A 264 22.54 11.47 -18.06
C VAL A 264 23.24 12.07 -16.86
N ILE A 265 22.78 11.67 -15.68
CA ILE A 265 23.23 12.21 -14.39
C ILE A 265 24.41 11.37 -13.88
N SER A 266 24.26 10.04 -13.91
CA SER A 266 25.21 9.12 -13.28
C SER A 266 26.40 8.74 -14.17
N GLY A 267 26.29 8.89 -15.49
CA GLY A 267 27.26 8.41 -16.46
C GLY A 267 27.05 6.93 -16.84
N PRO A 268 27.89 6.38 -17.74
CA PRO A 268 27.64 5.09 -18.38
C PRO A 268 28.06 3.90 -17.51
N TYR A 269 27.41 3.78 -16.35
CA TYR A 269 27.74 2.78 -15.34
C TYR A 269 26.53 2.35 -14.51
N GLU A 270 26.51 1.06 -14.14
CA GLU A 270 25.57 0.48 -13.18
C GLU A 270 26.27 -0.21 -12.01
N ARG A 271 25.62 -0.19 -10.84
CA ARG A 271 26.08 -0.90 -9.64
C ARG A 271 24.92 -1.54 -8.90
N ALA A 272 25.01 -2.85 -8.71
CA ALA A 272 24.11 -3.60 -7.85
C ALA A 272 24.92 -4.44 -6.85
N GLU A 273 24.39 -4.62 -5.65
CA GLU A 273 25.04 -5.38 -4.58
C GLU A 273 24.01 -6.13 -3.75
N THR A 274 24.39 -7.29 -3.23
CA THR A 274 23.46 -8.15 -2.49
C THR A 274 24.19 -9.13 -1.57
N TYR A 275 23.47 -9.64 -0.59
CA TYR A 275 23.91 -10.77 0.23
C TYR A 275 23.81 -12.08 -0.56
N VAL A 276 24.72 -13.02 -0.30
CA VAL A 276 24.69 -14.34 -0.94
C VAL A 276 23.75 -15.26 -0.16
N TYR A 277 22.52 -15.40 -0.65
CA TYR A 277 21.50 -16.26 -0.03
C TYR A 277 21.80 -17.75 -0.21
N SER A 278 22.26 -18.16 -1.40
CA SER A 278 22.70 -19.53 -1.66
C SER A 278 24.04 -19.59 -2.41
N PRO A 279 24.96 -20.52 -2.07
CA PRO A 279 26.09 -20.83 -2.94
C PRO A 279 25.60 -21.66 -4.13
N GLY A 280 26.20 -21.49 -5.30
CA GLY A 280 25.81 -22.25 -6.49
C GLY A 280 25.65 -21.39 -7.73
N ALA A 281 24.59 -21.63 -8.49
CA ALA A 281 24.39 -21.01 -9.79
C ALA A 281 23.83 -19.58 -9.66
N TRP A 282 24.51 -18.62 -10.28
CA TRP A 282 24.12 -17.21 -10.29
C TRP A 282 24.17 -16.63 -11.70
N GLY A 283 23.54 -15.48 -11.92
CA GLY A 283 23.54 -14.80 -13.21
C GLY A 283 23.46 -13.28 -13.10
N ILE A 284 24.10 -12.59 -14.02
CA ILE A 284 23.90 -11.15 -14.25
C ILE A 284 23.06 -10.99 -15.52
N GLY A 285 21.87 -10.38 -15.40
CA GLY A 285 21.02 -10.01 -16.52
C GLY A 285 21.31 -8.58 -16.97
N VAL A 286 21.36 -8.37 -18.29
CA VAL A 286 21.44 -7.03 -18.89
C VAL A 286 20.23 -6.78 -19.76
N THR A 287 19.51 -5.72 -19.43
CA THR A 287 18.35 -5.22 -20.19
C THR A 287 18.73 -3.87 -20.80
N TYR A 288 17.95 -3.37 -21.77
CA TYR A 288 18.25 -2.10 -22.41
C TYR A 288 16.98 -1.45 -22.93
N MET A 289 16.50 -0.45 -22.18
CA MET A 289 15.52 0.52 -22.63
C MET A 289 16.25 1.84 -22.85
N PRO A 290 16.23 2.44 -24.05
CA PRO A 290 17.01 3.64 -24.31
C PRO A 290 16.55 4.84 -23.48
N THR A 291 17.50 5.46 -22.78
CA THR A 291 17.37 6.80 -22.20
C THR A 291 18.63 7.65 -22.52
N GLU A 292 18.41 8.95 -22.73
CA GLU A 292 19.18 10.16 -22.41
C GLU A 292 20.76 10.38 -22.52
N SER A 293 21.28 11.05 -23.58
CA SER A 293 22.63 11.72 -23.78
C SER A 293 22.78 13.27 -23.99
N ILE A 294 23.89 13.83 -24.48
CA ILE A 294 24.02 15.22 -24.99
C ILE A 294 24.90 15.17 -26.25
N GLY A 295 24.35 15.40 -27.46
CA GLY A 295 25.13 15.51 -28.70
C GLY A 295 24.35 15.33 -30.02
N GLY A 296 24.76 16.01 -31.10
CA GLY A 296 24.01 16.16 -32.37
C GLY A 296 23.75 14.91 -33.24
N GLU A 297 22.92 15.08 -34.28
CA GLU A 297 22.20 14.00 -34.99
C GLU A 297 23.00 13.05 -35.92
N GLN A 298 22.62 11.77 -35.81
CA GLN A 298 22.70 10.58 -36.69
C GLN A 298 23.87 9.58 -36.57
N PRO A 299 23.63 8.24 -36.68
CA PRO A 299 22.36 7.52 -36.88
C PRO A 299 22.01 6.47 -35.77
N LEU A 300 20.70 6.21 -35.63
CA LEU A 300 20.06 4.93 -35.23
C LEU A 300 20.39 4.30 -33.87
N GLY A 301 19.42 3.56 -33.30
CA GLY A 301 19.60 2.78 -32.07
C GLY A 301 20.87 1.95 -32.13
N GLY A 302 21.78 2.23 -31.20
CA GLY A 302 23.11 1.65 -31.19
C GLY A 302 23.19 0.55 -30.14
N GLU A 303 23.73 -0.60 -30.53
CA GLU A 303 24.14 -1.65 -29.61
C GLU A 303 25.01 -1.06 -28.48
N ALA A 304 24.69 -1.41 -27.23
CA ALA A 304 25.51 -1.09 -26.07
C ALA A 304 26.57 -2.18 -25.89
N ASP A 305 27.83 -1.81 -26.01
CA ASP A 305 28.99 -2.66 -25.74
C ASP A 305 29.39 -2.42 -24.28
N TYR A 306 29.34 -3.47 -23.47
CA TYR A 306 29.49 -3.35 -22.02
C TYR A 306 30.44 -4.39 -21.44
N ASP A 307 31.02 -4.04 -20.31
CA ASP A 307 31.87 -4.87 -19.47
C ASP A 307 31.24 -4.96 -18.07
N ILE A 308 31.17 -6.17 -17.52
CA ILE A 308 30.67 -6.45 -16.18
C ILE A 308 31.81 -6.99 -15.33
N TYR A 309 31.98 -6.43 -14.14
CA TYR A 309 32.93 -6.86 -13.12
C TYR A 309 32.14 -7.29 -11.89
N VAL A 310 32.27 -8.56 -11.51
CA VAL A 310 31.61 -9.11 -10.32
C VAL A 310 32.68 -9.48 -9.30
N GLU A 311 32.51 -9.00 -8.08
CA GLU A 311 33.33 -9.34 -6.92
C GLU A 311 32.49 -10.10 -5.90
N THR A 312 33.00 -11.23 -5.41
CA THR A 312 32.37 -11.99 -4.32
C THR A 312 33.30 -12.02 -3.12
N TYR A 313 32.76 -11.61 -1.97
CA TYR A 313 33.51 -11.47 -0.73
C TYR A 313 33.21 -12.63 0.22
N PRO A 314 34.23 -13.32 0.75
CA PRO A 314 34.05 -14.34 1.77
C PRO A 314 33.79 -13.71 3.13
N GLY A 315 33.15 -14.46 4.02
CA GLY A 315 32.87 -14.00 5.38
C GLY A 315 32.50 -15.12 6.32
N VAL A 316 32.39 -14.76 7.60
CA VAL A 316 31.95 -15.64 8.69
C VAL A 316 30.73 -15.04 9.36
N GLU A 317 29.74 -15.90 9.64
CA GLU A 317 28.56 -15.54 10.41
C GLU A 317 28.75 -15.90 11.89
N VAL A 318 28.26 -15.05 12.77
CA VAL A 318 28.29 -15.24 14.22
C VAL A 318 26.90 -14.97 14.78
N ASP A 319 26.31 -15.98 15.41
CA ASP A 319 25.00 -15.87 16.06
C ASP A 319 25.07 -14.96 17.29
N ILE A 320 24.06 -14.10 17.46
CA ILE A 320 23.91 -13.26 18.66
C ILE A 320 22.68 -13.61 19.50
N GLY A 321 21.97 -14.67 19.11
CA GLY A 321 20.82 -15.22 19.81
C GLY A 321 19.51 -14.50 19.50
N GLU A 322 18.48 -14.90 20.25
CA GLU A 322 17.12 -14.36 20.13
C GLU A 322 17.02 -12.96 20.76
N MET A 323 16.48 -12.02 19.99
CA MET A 323 16.19 -10.67 20.49
C MET A 323 14.88 -10.67 21.31
N PRO A 324 14.83 -9.93 22.44
CA PRO A 324 13.63 -9.89 23.25
C PRO A 324 12.50 -9.14 22.53
N PHE A 325 11.26 -9.37 23.00
CA PHE A 325 10.12 -8.58 22.59
C PHE A 325 10.41 -7.07 22.76
N PHE A 326 10.04 -6.30 21.74
CA PHE A 326 10.18 -4.85 21.70
C PHE A 326 11.63 -4.37 21.87
N CYS A 327 12.55 -5.00 21.11
CA CYS A 327 13.97 -4.65 21.06
C CYS A 327 14.19 -3.33 20.30
N ARG A 328 14.84 -2.35 20.95
CA ARG A 328 15.01 -0.98 20.47
C ARG A 328 16.46 -0.49 20.61
N ASN A 329 16.81 0.50 19.78
CA ASN A 329 18.10 1.20 19.79
C ASN A 329 19.30 0.26 19.71
N PHE A 330 19.25 -0.70 18.79
CA PHE A 330 20.34 -1.66 18.62
C PHE A 330 21.58 -0.97 18.05
N LYS A 331 22.73 -1.24 18.66
CA LYS A 331 24.04 -0.72 18.25
C LYS A 331 25.06 -1.83 18.27
N ALA A 332 25.95 -1.84 17.29
CA ALA A 332 27.08 -2.77 17.26
C ALA A 332 28.36 -2.09 16.77
N GLU A 333 29.47 -2.48 17.37
CA GLU A 333 30.82 -2.08 17.01
C GLU A 333 31.67 -3.32 16.75
N LEU A 334 32.30 -3.40 15.57
CA LEU A 334 33.28 -4.41 15.20
C LEU A 334 34.68 -3.81 15.26
N ASP A 335 35.56 -4.44 16.03
CA ASP A 335 36.99 -4.17 16.09
C ASP A 335 37.79 -5.45 15.83
N TRP A 336 39.02 -5.33 15.34
CA TRP A 336 39.84 -6.48 14.94
C TRP A 336 41.33 -6.19 15.00
N ASP A 337 42.15 -7.24 14.93
CA ASP A 337 43.60 -7.09 14.95
C ASP A 337 44.17 -6.66 13.57
N GLY A 338 45.19 -5.80 13.61
CA GLY A 338 45.95 -5.41 12.41
C GLY A 338 45.21 -4.45 11.46
N ASN A 339 45.59 -4.49 10.18
CA ASN A 339 45.17 -3.52 9.15
C ASN A 339 44.31 -4.16 8.04
N ALA A 340 43.70 -5.32 8.28
CA ALA A 340 42.81 -5.95 7.32
C ALA A 340 41.58 -5.06 7.05
N ASN A 341 41.01 -5.12 5.84
CA ASN A 341 39.78 -4.42 5.51
C ASN A 341 38.58 -5.37 5.70
N LEU A 342 37.77 -5.11 6.72
CA LEU A 342 36.60 -5.93 7.07
C LEU A 342 35.30 -5.15 6.88
N GLY A 343 34.22 -5.85 6.53
CA GLY A 343 32.86 -5.32 6.52
C GLY A 343 32.02 -5.96 7.63
N LEU A 344 31.00 -5.25 8.10
CA LEU A 344 30.03 -5.78 9.06
C LEU A 344 28.62 -5.69 8.50
N LEU A 345 27.89 -6.82 8.52
CA LEU A 345 26.45 -6.88 8.27
C LEU A 345 25.74 -7.35 9.53
N LEU A 346 24.54 -6.81 9.79
CA LEU A 346 23.54 -7.40 10.66
C LEU A 346 22.50 -8.08 9.77
N LEU A 347 22.33 -9.39 9.94
CA LEU A 347 21.40 -10.21 9.20
C LEU A 347 20.20 -10.57 10.07
N GLY A 348 19.01 -10.48 9.48
CA GLY A 348 17.80 -11.03 10.06
C GLY A 348 17.70 -12.55 9.89
N PRO A 349 16.61 -13.17 10.37
CA PRO A 349 16.47 -14.63 10.42
C PRO A 349 16.70 -15.32 9.08
N ASN A 350 16.22 -14.72 7.98
CA ASN A 350 16.28 -15.30 6.64
C ASN A 350 17.45 -14.78 5.79
N GLY A 351 18.37 -14.01 6.38
CA GLY A 351 19.55 -13.48 5.69
C GLY A 351 19.34 -12.14 4.99
N GLU A 352 18.15 -11.53 5.11
CA GLU A 352 17.94 -10.13 4.78
C GLU A 352 18.89 -9.23 5.57
N VAL A 353 19.52 -8.28 4.88
CA VAL A 353 20.47 -7.36 5.49
C VAL A 353 19.69 -6.24 6.18
N VAL A 354 19.70 -6.23 7.50
CA VAL A 354 19.05 -5.20 8.35
C VAL A 354 19.89 -3.92 8.36
N ALA A 355 21.19 -4.06 8.59
CA ALA A 355 22.13 -2.95 8.61
C ALA A 355 23.49 -3.38 8.09
N LYS A 356 24.26 -2.44 7.53
CA LYS A 356 25.60 -2.73 6.99
C LYS A 356 26.58 -1.58 7.16
N SER A 357 27.86 -1.95 7.29
CA SER A 357 29.00 -1.04 7.40
C SER A 357 30.16 -1.60 6.57
N LEU A 358 30.32 -1.07 5.35
CA LEU A 358 31.25 -1.57 4.32
C LEU A 358 32.33 -0.56 3.91
N GLY A 359 32.46 0.56 4.62
CA GLY A 359 33.48 1.59 4.32
C GLY A 359 34.91 1.13 4.68
N ASP A 360 35.84 2.07 4.85
CA ASP A 360 37.24 1.78 5.25
C ASP A 360 37.51 2.03 6.75
N ASP A 361 36.53 2.53 7.51
CA ASP A 361 36.68 2.92 8.92
C ASP A 361 37.05 1.75 9.86
N LYS A 362 37.80 2.05 10.92
CA LYS A 362 38.06 1.12 12.02
C LYS A 362 37.97 1.87 13.36
N PRO A 363 37.11 1.46 14.30
CA PRO A 363 36.18 0.32 14.24
C PRO A 363 35.00 0.55 13.28
N LYS A 364 34.32 -0.54 12.88
CA LYS A 364 33.05 -0.46 12.13
C LYS A 364 31.90 -0.31 13.10
N ASN A 365 30.94 0.55 12.75
CA ASN A 365 29.74 0.75 13.54
C ASN A 365 28.49 0.54 12.67
N LEU A 366 27.45 -0.05 13.26
CA LEU A 366 26.10 -0.07 12.69
C LEU A 366 25.04 0.13 13.78
N THR A 367 23.85 0.53 13.34
CA THR A 367 22.69 0.80 14.20
C THR A 367 21.40 0.37 13.51
N ALA A 368 20.41 -0.01 14.31
CA ALA A 368 19.05 -0.31 13.89
C ALA A 368 18.07 0.30 14.91
N LYS A 369 16.93 0.88 14.48
CA LYS A 369 15.94 1.45 15.41
C LYS A 369 15.36 0.34 16.25
N GLU A 370 15.07 -0.79 15.62
CA GLU A 370 14.40 -1.92 16.24
C GLU A 370 14.79 -3.25 15.61
N LEU A 371 14.64 -4.32 16.39
CA LEU A 371 14.72 -5.69 15.89
C LEU A 371 13.46 -6.43 16.35
N GLY A 372 12.88 -7.24 15.48
CA GLY A 372 11.79 -8.14 15.84
C GLY A 372 12.22 -9.27 16.76
N MET A 373 11.27 -9.99 17.34
CA MET A 373 11.53 -11.10 18.26
C MET A 373 11.94 -12.35 17.47
N ALA A 374 13.23 -12.45 17.14
CA ALA A 374 13.77 -13.57 16.37
C ALA A 374 15.28 -13.73 16.61
N GLU A 375 15.90 -14.74 16.02
CA GLU A 375 17.35 -14.94 16.04
C GLU A 375 18.05 -14.09 14.97
N TYR A 376 19.11 -13.38 15.37
CA TYR A 376 19.90 -12.53 14.48
C TYR A 376 21.36 -12.97 14.43
N ARG A 377 22.05 -12.56 13.37
CA ARG A 377 23.45 -12.90 13.11
C ARG A 377 24.23 -11.69 12.65
N PHE A 378 25.49 -11.61 13.06
CA PHE A 378 26.45 -10.76 12.37
C PHE A 378 27.13 -11.53 11.25
N CYS A 379 27.41 -10.88 10.13
CA CYS A 379 28.32 -11.39 9.11
C CYS A 379 29.52 -10.45 8.99
N VAL A 380 30.72 -10.97 9.26
CA VAL A 380 31.99 -10.26 9.09
C VAL A 380 32.60 -10.67 7.76
N LEU A 381 32.73 -9.70 6.87
CA LEU A 381 33.23 -9.88 5.50
C LEU A 381 34.71 -9.53 5.43
N ALA A 382 35.46 -10.25 4.61
CA ALA A 382 36.76 -9.79 4.14
C ALA A 382 36.57 -8.99 2.85
N LEU A 383 36.77 -7.68 2.91
CA LEU A 383 36.65 -6.77 1.76
C LEU A 383 37.91 -6.77 0.88
N ASP A 384 38.99 -7.40 1.36
CA ASP A 384 40.23 -7.65 0.66
C ASP A 384 40.75 -9.08 0.93
N ASN A 385 41.75 -9.51 0.16
CA ASN A 385 42.42 -10.78 0.42
C ASN A 385 43.12 -10.77 1.78
N ILE A 386 42.86 -11.80 2.60
CA ILE A 386 43.49 -11.99 3.90
C ILE A 386 44.35 -13.26 3.84
N THR A 387 45.64 -13.10 4.15
CA THR A 387 46.55 -14.23 4.34
C THR A 387 46.80 -14.42 5.83
N GLY A 388 46.63 -15.65 6.34
CA GLY A 388 46.71 -15.92 7.77
C GLY A 388 45.35 -15.76 8.45
N CYS A 389 45.36 -15.25 9.68
CA CYS A 389 44.23 -15.27 10.59
C CYS A 389 44.01 -13.87 11.18
N VAL A 390 42.78 -13.37 11.15
CA VAL A 390 42.36 -12.11 11.78
C VAL A 390 41.33 -12.43 12.85
N HIS A 391 41.65 -12.07 14.10
CA HIS A 391 40.70 -12.14 15.21
C HIS A 391 39.93 -10.83 15.31
N PHE A 392 38.64 -10.95 15.62
CA PHE A 392 37.77 -9.80 15.78
C PHE A 392 36.83 -9.97 16.97
N THR A 393 36.36 -8.83 17.46
CA THR A 393 35.40 -8.71 18.54
C THR A 393 34.26 -7.82 18.09
N ILE A 394 33.02 -8.25 18.35
CA ILE A 394 31.83 -7.45 18.12
C ILE A 394 31.18 -7.19 19.48
N SER A 395 31.08 -5.92 19.86
CA SER A 395 30.34 -5.50 21.04
C SER A 395 29.02 -4.86 20.61
N TYR A 396 27.94 -5.17 21.31
CA TYR A 396 26.61 -4.69 20.94
C TYR A 396 25.76 -4.37 22.17
N SER A 397 24.78 -3.49 22.00
CA SER A 397 23.82 -3.12 23.03
C SER A 397 22.45 -2.81 22.45
N TYR A 398 21.41 -3.01 23.27
CA TYR A 398 20.02 -2.76 22.92
C TYR A 398 19.15 -2.60 24.16
N GLN A 399 17.90 -2.19 23.96
CA GLN A 399 16.90 -2.02 25.02
C GLN A 399 15.67 -2.90 24.76
N SER A 400 15.05 -3.45 25.79
CA SER A 400 13.67 -3.94 25.75
C SER A 400 12.80 -2.96 26.51
N ARG A 401 11.70 -2.48 25.91
CA ARG A 401 10.87 -1.40 26.50
C ARG A 401 9.45 -1.80 26.89
N MET A 402 8.97 -2.97 26.45
CA MET A 402 7.61 -3.43 26.71
C MET A 402 7.61 -4.90 27.15
N ASN A 403 6.71 -5.26 28.06
CA ASN A 403 6.47 -6.65 28.41
C ASN A 403 5.56 -7.31 27.36
N TYR A 404 5.96 -8.49 26.89
CA TYR A 404 5.21 -9.32 25.95
C TYR A 404 3.75 -9.58 26.37
N ASP A 405 3.49 -9.76 27.67
CA ASP A 405 2.12 -9.95 28.19
C ASP A 405 1.16 -8.82 27.80
N TYR A 406 1.65 -7.58 27.69
CA TYR A 406 0.79 -6.45 27.36
C TYR A 406 0.31 -6.50 25.90
N ALA A 407 1.17 -6.92 24.98
CA ALA A 407 0.79 -7.13 23.59
C ALA A 407 -0.26 -8.25 23.44
N LEU A 408 -0.13 -9.32 24.24
CA LEU A 408 -1.11 -10.40 24.29
C LEU A 408 -2.46 -9.96 24.88
N ILE A 409 -2.46 -9.08 25.90
CA ILE A 409 -3.69 -8.50 26.48
C ILE A 409 -4.40 -7.61 25.44
N LEU A 410 -3.66 -6.74 24.77
CA LEU A 410 -4.18 -5.87 23.70
C LEU A 410 -4.75 -6.71 22.55
N SER A 411 -4.02 -7.73 22.09
CA SER A 411 -4.49 -8.67 21.05
C SER A 411 -5.74 -9.47 21.49
N SER A 412 -5.84 -9.82 22.78
CA SER A 412 -7.03 -10.48 23.35
C SER A 412 -8.25 -9.55 23.34
N ALA A 413 -8.07 -8.27 23.68
CA ALA A 413 -9.14 -7.28 23.62
C ALA A 413 -9.59 -7.01 22.17
N ALA A 414 -8.64 -6.90 21.24
CA ALA A 414 -8.91 -6.66 19.83
C ALA A 414 -9.75 -7.78 19.19
N ASN A 415 -9.29 -9.03 19.31
CA ASN A 415 -10.02 -10.18 18.80
C ASN A 415 -11.30 -10.47 19.61
N GLY A 416 -11.31 -10.12 20.90
CA GLY A 416 -12.52 -10.13 21.72
C GLY A 416 -13.59 -9.16 21.20
N ALA A 417 -13.20 -7.98 20.71
CA ALA A 417 -14.10 -7.00 20.11
C ALA A 417 -14.72 -7.51 18.80
N VAL A 418 -13.92 -8.16 17.95
CA VAL A 418 -14.39 -8.81 16.72
C VAL A 418 -15.39 -9.92 17.04
N LEU A 419 -15.02 -10.86 17.92
CA LEU A 419 -15.91 -11.95 18.33
C LEU A 419 -17.21 -11.44 18.96
N ALA A 420 -17.13 -10.40 19.78
CA ALA A 420 -18.30 -9.76 20.39
C ALA A 420 -19.24 -9.16 19.33
N SER A 421 -18.68 -8.56 18.29
CA SER A 421 -19.44 -7.99 17.17
C SER A 421 -20.18 -9.06 16.37
N ILE A 422 -19.51 -10.17 16.06
CA ILE A 422 -20.08 -11.33 15.35
C ILE A 422 -21.26 -11.94 16.15
N LEU A 423 -21.13 -12.00 17.48
CA LEU A 423 -22.15 -12.58 18.36
C LEU A 423 -23.26 -11.61 18.79
N ASN A 424 -23.19 -10.33 18.38
CA ASN A 424 -23.99 -9.23 18.93
C ASN A 424 -24.02 -9.24 20.47
N ALA A 425 -22.83 -9.22 21.06
CA ALA A 425 -22.60 -9.35 22.49
C ALA A 425 -21.73 -8.19 23.00
N PRO A 426 -21.80 -7.83 24.30
CA PRO A 426 -20.86 -6.87 24.87
C PRO A 426 -19.46 -7.48 25.02
N LEU A 427 -18.44 -6.67 24.76
CA LEU A 427 -17.06 -6.90 25.25
C LEU A 427 -16.93 -6.31 26.65
N LEU A 428 -16.48 -7.13 27.60
CA LEU A 428 -16.29 -6.79 29.01
C LEU A 428 -14.83 -7.02 29.42
N TYR A 429 -14.30 -6.18 30.30
CA TYR A 429 -12.94 -6.35 30.80
C TYR A 429 -12.89 -6.82 32.25
N ALA A 430 -12.05 -7.82 32.52
CA ALA A 430 -11.67 -8.21 33.88
C ALA A 430 -10.35 -7.53 34.26
N ASP A 431 -10.23 -6.99 35.48
CA ASP A 431 -8.95 -6.44 35.95
C ASP A 431 -8.02 -7.59 36.35
N GLY A 432 -7.17 -7.99 35.41
CA GLY A 432 -6.54 -9.31 35.38
C GLY A 432 -7.58 -10.42 35.51
N GLY A 433 -7.64 -11.05 36.68
CA GLY A 433 -8.61 -12.10 36.98
C GLY A 433 -9.89 -11.63 37.69
N ASP A 434 -9.95 -10.38 38.17
CA ASP A 434 -11.09 -9.88 38.93
C ASP A 434 -12.22 -9.41 38.02
N VAL A 435 -13.38 -10.06 38.14
CA VAL A 435 -14.59 -9.77 37.38
C VAL A 435 -15.56 -8.85 38.12
N SER A 436 -15.17 -8.28 39.26
CA SER A 436 -16.09 -7.54 40.13
C SER A 436 -16.77 -6.35 39.44
N ALA A 437 -16.06 -5.60 38.59
CA ALA A 437 -16.60 -4.46 37.85
C ALA A 437 -17.70 -4.86 36.83
N ILE A 438 -17.67 -6.10 36.33
CA ILE A 438 -18.54 -6.57 35.23
C ILE A 438 -19.67 -7.50 35.70
N LYS A 439 -19.72 -7.86 36.99
CA LYS A 439 -20.75 -8.75 37.56
C LYS A 439 -22.17 -8.25 37.31
N ASP A 440 -22.39 -6.95 37.47
CA ASP A 440 -23.72 -6.35 37.33
C ASP A 440 -24.22 -6.37 35.88
N ALA A 441 -23.32 -6.17 34.90
CA ALA A 441 -23.63 -6.32 33.48
C ALA A 441 -24.03 -7.76 33.15
N LEU A 442 -23.22 -8.75 33.55
CA LEU A 442 -23.51 -10.18 33.33
C LEU A 442 -24.86 -10.60 33.91
N LYS A 443 -25.21 -10.08 35.09
CA LYS A 443 -26.48 -10.39 35.74
C LYS A 443 -27.66 -9.69 35.08
N SER A 444 -27.55 -8.38 34.82
CA SER A 444 -28.67 -7.56 34.36
C SER A 444 -29.04 -7.83 32.90
N LEU A 445 -28.05 -8.17 32.06
CA LEU A 445 -28.27 -8.53 30.67
C LEU A 445 -28.76 -9.96 30.48
N GLY A 446 -28.75 -10.78 31.53
CA GLY A 446 -29.23 -12.16 31.46
C GLY A 446 -28.23 -13.16 30.88
N VAL A 447 -26.96 -12.79 30.66
CA VAL A 447 -25.91 -13.60 29.98
C VAL A 447 -25.89 -15.07 30.38
N GLU A 448 -26.10 -15.96 29.42
CA GLU A 448 -26.15 -17.41 29.62
C GLU A 448 -24.82 -18.08 29.32
N ARG A 449 -24.02 -17.53 28.41
CA ARG A 449 -22.73 -18.08 27.98
C ARG A 449 -21.69 -16.98 27.81
N VAL A 450 -20.45 -17.27 28.20
CA VAL A 450 -19.32 -16.35 28.13
C VAL A 450 -18.16 -16.96 27.37
N PHE A 451 -17.58 -16.20 26.46
CA PHE A 451 -16.30 -16.49 25.82
C PHE A 451 -15.20 -15.69 26.52
N ILE A 452 -14.22 -16.37 27.10
CA ILE A 452 -13.03 -15.73 27.70
C ILE A 452 -11.91 -15.79 26.66
N VAL A 453 -11.47 -14.61 26.23
CA VAL A 453 -10.36 -14.43 25.27
C VAL A 453 -9.14 -14.00 26.06
N ASP A 454 -8.16 -14.88 26.21
CA ASP A 454 -6.95 -14.60 27.00
C ASP A 454 -5.72 -15.32 26.41
N LEU A 455 -5.04 -14.64 25.49
CA LEU A 455 -3.79 -15.10 24.87
C LEU A 455 -2.63 -15.20 25.87
N THR A 456 -2.70 -14.53 27.02
CA THR A 456 -1.66 -14.70 28.05
C THR A 456 -1.76 -16.08 28.71
N GLY A 457 -2.96 -16.67 28.73
CA GLY A 457 -3.30 -17.88 29.47
C GLY A 457 -3.26 -17.72 31.00
N LYS A 458 -2.93 -16.53 31.54
CA LYS A 458 -2.66 -16.31 32.97
C LYS A 458 -3.93 -16.03 33.78
N TYR A 459 -4.95 -15.44 33.18
CA TYR A 459 -6.11 -14.91 33.90
C TYR A 459 -7.37 -15.75 33.71
N CYS A 460 -7.45 -16.51 32.63
CA CYS A 460 -8.62 -17.28 32.23
C CYS A 460 -9.26 -18.14 33.34
N ASP A 461 -8.48 -18.86 34.15
CA ASP A 461 -9.00 -19.72 35.23
C ASP A 461 -9.59 -18.91 36.40
N GLU A 462 -9.06 -17.72 36.66
CA GLU A 462 -9.60 -16.81 37.67
C GLU A 462 -10.89 -16.15 37.18
N ILE A 463 -10.89 -15.64 35.95
CA ILE A 463 -12.06 -15.07 35.29
C ILE A 463 -13.19 -16.11 35.26
N ALA A 464 -12.93 -17.34 34.80
CA ALA A 464 -13.92 -18.41 34.72
C ALA A 464 -14.53 -18.76 36.09
N ARG A 465 -13.72 -18.78 37.15
CA ARG A 465 -14.21 -18.99 38.53
C ARG A 465 -15.03 -17.80 39.03
N GLY A 466 -14.63 -16.58 38.68
CA GLY A 466 -15.36 -15.35 38.99
C GLY A 466 -16.74 -15.31 38.35
N VAL A 467 -16.82 -15.58 37.04
CA VAL A 467 -18.06 -15.64 36.24
C VAL A 467 -19.02 -16.68 36.80
N LYS A 468 -18.54 -17.90 37.09
CA LYS A 468 -19.38 -18.97 37.68
C LYS A 468 -19.98 -18.60 39.04
N LYS A 469 -19.38 -17.65 39.77
CA LYS A 469 -19.89 -17.12 41.04
C LYS A 469 -20.81 -15.92 40.88
N ALA A 470 -20.77 -15.20 39.75
CA ALA A 470 -21.47 -13.94 39.52
C ALA A 470 -23.00 -14.07 39.54
N LYS A 471 -23.55 -15.20 39.04
CA LYS A 471 -25.01 -15.43 38.94
C LYS A 471 -25.66 -16.10 40.17
N GLY A 472 -24.89 -16.33 41.25
CA GLY A 472 -25.39 -16.92 42.50
C GLY A 472 -25.79 -18.41 42.38
N PHE A 473 -26.37 -18.98 43.45
CA PHE A 473 -26.58 -20.44 43.60
C PHE A 473 -27.61 -21.08 42.64
N PHE A 474 -28.40 -20.27 41.92
CA PHE A 474 -29.58 -20.74 41.17
C PHE A 474 -29.48 -20.63 39.63
N SER A 475 -28.35 -20.17 39.07
CA SER A 475 -28.15 -20.17 37.61
C SER A 475 -26.69 -20.40 37.23
N LYS A 476 -26.44 -21.17 36.17
CA LYS A 476 -25.10 -21.50 35.66
C LYS A 476 -24.86 -20.73 34.37
N ILE A 477 -23.73 -20.03 34.28
CA ILE A 477 -23.22 -19.45 33.03
C ILE A 477 -22.29 -20.49 32.38
N GLY A 478 -22.52 -20.79 31.11
CA GLY A 478 -21.58 -21.57 30.29
C GLY A 478 -20.30 -20.77 30.05
N VAL A 479 -19.13 -21.41 30.11
CA VAL A 479 -17.84 -20.72 29.94
C VAL A 479 -17.00 -21.47 28.93
N ASP A 480 -16.63 -20.78 27.86
CA ASP A 480 -15.67 -21.22 26.85
C ASP A 480 -14.42 -20.37 27.01
N VAL A 481 -13.26 -21.02 26.96
CA VAL A 481 -11.97 -20.36 27.17
C VAL A 481 -11.13 -20.53 25.91
N LEU A 482 -10.75 -19.42 25.30
CA LEU A 482 -9.90 -19.36 24.12
C LEU A 482 -8.52 -18.86 24.57
N ARG A 483 -7.52 -19.75 24.50
CA ARG A 483 -6.17 -19.50 25.05
C ARG A 483 -5.08 -19.36 23.99
N SER A 484 -5.37 -19.70 22.75
CA SER A 484 -4.41 -19.64 21.65
C SER A 484 -4.93 -18.76 20.52
N ASP A 485 -3.99 -18.19 19.78
CA ASP A 485 -4.21 -17.51 18.51
C ASP A 485 -5.00 -18.41 17.55
N TYR A 486 -4.59 -19.66 17.41
CA TYR A 486 -5.27 -20.65 16.58
C TYR A 486 -6.75 -20.81 16.96
N ASP A 487 -7.07 -21.01 18.24
CA ASP A 487 -8.46 -21.18 18.68
C ASP A 487 -9.32 -19.94 18.41
N ILE A 488 -8.76 -18.75 18.63
CA ILE A 488 -9.47 -17.48 18.49
C ILE A 488 -9.70 -17.17 17.02
N TYR A 489 -8.64 -17.24 16.21
CA TYR A 489 -8.68 -16.91 14.79
C TYR A 489 -9.59 -17.89 14.05
N HIS A 490 -9.43 -19.20 14.26
CA HIS A 490 -10.29 -20.18 13.59
C HIS A 490 -11.73 -20.14 14.08
N LEU A 491 -12.02 -19.75 15.33
CA LEU A 491 -13.41 -19.51 15.73
C LEU A 491 -14.04 -18.35 14.96
N ILE A 492 -13.32 -17.23 14.81
CA ILE A 492 -13.80 -16.07 14.04
C ILE A 492 -14.05 -16.49 12.58
N LEU A 493 -13.05 -17.09 11.93
CA LEU A 493 -13.13 -17.55 10.54
C LEU A 493 -14.21 -18.62 10.36
N ASP A 494 -14.42 -19.51 11.34
CA ASP A 494 -15.48 -20.51 11.26
C ASP A 494 -16.88 -19.92 11.38
N LEU A 495 -17.05 -18.82 12.10
CA LEU A 495 -18.33 -18.14 12.25
C LEU A 495 -18.67 -17.30 11.03
N THR A 496 -17.69 -16.65 10.41
CA THR A 496 -17.89 -15.67 9.34
C THR A 496 -17.62 -16.22 7.94
N LYS A 497 -16.84 -17.30 7.83
CA LYS A 497 -16.40 -17.95 6.59
C LYS A 497 -15.59 -17.04 5.65
N GLN A 498 -14.88 -16.07 6.23
CA GLN A 498 -13.99 -15.16 5.50
C GLN A 498 -12.58 -15.75 5.38
N GLU A 499 -11.80 -15.28 4.41
CA GLU A 499 -10.47 -15.81 4.06
C GLU A 499 -9.45 -14.66 3.91
N ASP A 500 -9.55 -13.66 4.78
CA ASP A 500 -8.75 -12.43 4.71
C ASP A 500 -8.05 -12.14 6.04
N VAL A 501 -7.05 -11.26 5.99
CA VAL A 501 -6.17 -10.99 7.14
C VAL A 501 -6.03 -9.49 7.37
N LEU A 502 -6.20 -9.06 8.63
CA LEU A 502 -5.87 -7.70 9.04
C LEU A 502 -4.59 -7.70 9.90
N PHE A 503 -3.59 -6.95 9.45
CA PHE A 503 -2.38 -6.66 10.22
C PHE A 503 -2.48 -5.33 10.94
N THR A 504 -1.99 -5.31 12.18
CA THR A 504 -1.69 -4.08 12.92
C THR A 504 -0.52 -4.31 13.86
N THR A 505 -0.09 -3.27 14.57
CA THR A 505 1.06 -3.30 15.47
C THR A 505 0.72 -2.68 16.82
N VAL A 506 1.42 -3.13 17.86
CA VAL A 506 1.49 -2.48 19.18
C VAL A 506 2.69 -1.53 19.30
N ASN A 507 3.44 -1.32 18.22
CA ASN A 507 4.35 -0.19 18.12
C ASN A 507 3.55 1.12 18.28
N PRO A 508 3.95 2.02 19.20
CA PRO A 508 3.33 3.33 19.32
C PRO A 508 3.57 4.14 18.05
N TRP A 509 2.64 5.04 17.75
CA TRP A 509 2.76 5.91 16.59
C TRP A 509 4.09 6.69 16.62
N SER A 510 4.92 6.42 15.62
CA SER A 510 6.13 7.17 15.32
C SER A 510 5.74 8.48 14.61
N TYR A 511 5.63 9.56 15.39
CA TYR A 511 5.30 10.87 14.85
C TYR A 511 6.45 11.43 14.02
N TRP A 512 6.09 12.23 13.01
CA TRP A 512 7.04 12.79 12.06
C TRP A 512 6.77 14.27 11.82
N ILE A 513 7.81 15.00 11.46
CA ILE A 513 7.73 16.43 11.16
C ILE A 513 7.89 16.62 9.65
N ILE A 514 7.05 17.46 9.06
CA ILE A 514 7.07 17.72 7.62
C ILE A 514 8.46 18.24 7.22
N GLY A 515 9.07 17.57 6.24
CA GLY A 515 10.43 17.89 5.77
C GLY A 515 11.59 17.33 6.63
N GLN A 516 11.32 16.77 7.82
CA GLN A 516 12.35 16.20 8.69
C GLN A 516 12.24 14.66 8.84
N GLY A 517 11.03 14.09 8.69
CA GLY A 517 10.78 12.66 8.85
C GLY A 517 10.49 12.26 10.29
N CYS A 518 10.70 10.98 10.62
CA CYS A 518 10.43 10.41 11.94
C CYS A 518 11.18 11.19 13.05
N ALA A 519 10.44 11.66 14.05
CA ALA A 519 10.96 12.57 15.09
C ALA A 519 10.86 12.00 16.51
N GLY A 520 10.01 10.99 16.73
CA GLY A 520 9.89 10.27 17.99
C GLY A 520 8.64 9.41 18.03
N GLU A 521 8.30 8.88 19.20
CA GLU A 521 7.13 8.01 19.43
C GLU A 521 6.16 8.64 20.44
N LYS A 522 4.87 8.31 20.30
CA LYS A 522 3.81 8.64 21.25
C LYS A 522 3.33 7.36 21.95
N PRO A 523 3.81 7.05 23.17
CA PRO A 523 3.66 5.72 23.78
C PRO A 523 2.24 5.17 23.83
N GLY A 524 1.23 6.02 24.07
CA GLY A 524 -0.18 5.62 24.14
C GLY A 524 -0.92 5.58 22.80
N ALA A 525 -0.31 6.08 21.73
CA ALA A 525 -0.98 6.26 20.45
C ALA A 525 -0.91 4.97 19.61
N LEU A 526 -1.89 4.05 19.76
CA LEU A 526 -1.92 2.79 19.03
C LEU A 526 -2.93 2.76 17.87
N TYR A 527 -2.73 1.83 16.94
CA TYR A 527 -3.63 1.58 15.81
C TYR A 527 -4.64 0.45 16.08
N ILE A 528 -4.51 -0.23 17.22
CA ILE A 528 -5.24 -1.48 17.50
C ILE A 528 -6.75 -1.28 17.64
N GLY A 529 -7.20 -0.14 18.16
CA GLY A 529 -8.62 0.21 18.21
C GLY A 529 -9.23 0.30 16.81
N PRO A 530 -8.73 1.20 15.93
CA PRO A 530 -9.17 1.30 14.53
C PRO A 530 -9.06 -0.01 13.74
N ALA A 531 -7.99 -0.79 13.97
CA ALA A 531 -7.81 -2.12 13.39
C ALA A 531 -8.92 -3.09 13.80
N SER A 532 -9.28 -3.13 15.08
CA SER A 532 -10.34 -4.00 15.61
C SER A 532 -11.72 -3.62 15.05
N TYR A 533 -11.97 -2.33 14.85
CA TYR A 533 -13.20 -1.85 14.21
C TYR A 533 -13.32 -2.36 12.77
N LEU A 534 -12.27 -2.19 11.96
CA LEU A 534 -12.28 -2.63 10.57
C LEU A 534 -12.33 -4.17 10.46
N ALA A 535 -11.62 -4.88 11.34
CA ALA A 535 -11.69 -6.34 11.42
C ALA A 535 -13.08 -6.86 11.79
N ALA A 536 -13.84 -6.13 12.63
CA ALA A 536 -15.23 -6.49 12.94
C ALA A 536 -16.18 -6.28 11.74
N VAL A 537 -15.90 -5.27 10.92
CA VAL A 537 -16.64 -4.98 9.67
C VAL A 537 -16.43 -6.05 8.62
N HIS A 538 -15.22 -6.60 8.58
CA HIS A 538 -14.82 -7.70 7.69
C HIS A 538 -15.01 -9.08 8.30
N GLY A 539 -15.27 -9.21 9.61
CA GLY A 539 -15.49 -10.50 10.25
C GLY A 539 -14.23 -11.37 10.28
N ILE A 540 -13.05 -10.76 10.40
CA ILE A 540 -11.73 -11.41 10.31
C ILE A 540 -10.91 -11.18 11.59
N PRO A 541 -9.91 -12.03 11.88
CA PRO A 541 -9.06 -11.84 13.05
C PRO A 541 -8.14 -10.60 12.91
N VAL A 542 -7.77 -10.02 14.05
CA VAL A 542 -6.73 -9.00 14.15
C VAL A 542 -5.39 -9.68 14.45
N VAL A 543 -4.47 -9.62 13.51
CA VAL A 543 -3.11 -10.13 13.64
C VAL A 543 -2.19 -9.00 14.07
N VAL A 544 -1.81 -9.00 15.35
CA VAL A 544 -0.81 -8.09 15.90
C VAL A 544 0.57 -8.65 15.53
N THR A 545 1.23 -8.05 14.54
CA THR A 545 2.50 -8.52 13.96
C THR A 545 3.60 -8.75 15.01
N ASP A 546 3.69 -7.89 16.03
CA ASP A 546 4.76 -7.88 17.01
C ASP A 546 4.83 -9.16 17.86
N ILE A 547 3.72 -9.91 17.98
CA ILE A 547 3.67 -11.10 18.85
C ILE A 547 4.16 -12.38 18.15
N TYR A 548 4.52 -12.29 16.88
CA TYR A 548 4.98 -13.41 16.07
C TYR A 548 6.41 -13.18 15.61
N SER A 549 7.28 -14.18 15.72
CA SER A 549 8.70 -14.01 15.39
C SER A 549 8.92 -13.65 13.92
N GLY A 550 8.23 -14.35 13.01
CA GLY A 550 8.34 -14.10 11.57
C GLY A 550 7.78 -12.74 11.16
N LEU A 551 6.60 -12.36 11.65
CA LEU A 551 5.99 -11.07 11.32
C LEU A 551 6.75 -9.90 11.97
N SER A 552 7.17 -10.02 13.22
CA SER A 552 7.86 -8.94 13.93
C SER A 552 9.25 -8.65 13.34
N SER A 553 9.99 -9.68 12.90
CA SER A 553 11.29 -9.50 12.25
C SER A 553 11.16 -8.89 10.85
N ALA A 554 10.18 -9.35 10.05
CA ALA A 554 9.86 -8.73 8.77
C ALA A 554 9.43 -7.26 8.94
N GLN A 555 8.53 -6.97 9.89
CA GLN A 555 8.10 -5.60 10.20
C GLN A 555 9.29 -4.72 10.55
N ALA A 556 10.17 -5.16 11.45
CA ALA A 556 11.34 -4.40 11.88
C ALA A 556 12.24 -4.04 10.70
N TRP A 557 12.46 -4.98 9.77
CA TRP A 557 13.23 -4.71 8.56
C TRP A 557 12.57 -3.60 7.71
N HIS A 558 11.27 -3.70 7.44
CA HIS A 558 10.55 -2.69 6.65
C HIS A 558 10.53 -1.31 7.32
N ASN A 559 10.46 -1.26 8.65
CA ASN A 559 10.51 -0.03 9.44
C ASN A 559 11.88 0.63 9.36
N ASP A 560 12.95 -0.11 9.64
CA ASP A 560 14.33 0.40 9.58
C ASP A 560 14.70 0.83 8.16
N PHE A 561 14.34 0.03 7.16
CA PHE A 561 14.50 0.40 5.76
C PHE A 561 13.78 1.72 5.46
N TRP A 562 12.52 1.86 5.86
CA TRP A 562 11.74 3.06 5.54
C TRP A 562 12.28 4.32 6.20
N ILE A 563 12.86 4.22 7.41
CA ILE A 563 13.50 5.36 8.08
C ILE A 563 14.68 5.89 7.26
N ASP A 564 15.55 5.00 6.75
CA ASP A 564 16.67 5.40 5.88
C ASP A 564 16.17 5.87 4.50
N ALA A 565 15.19 5.16 3.95
CA ALA A 565 14.66 5.41 2.61
C ALA A 565 13.81 6.67 2.52
N TYR A 566 13.10 7.08 3.57
CA TYR A 566 12.18 8.22 3.54
C TYR A 566 12.87 9.52 3.10
N ALA A 567 14.04 9.81 3.67
CA ALA A 567 14.78 11.04 3.39
C ALA A 567 15.50 10.99 2.02
N ARG A 568 16.02 9.81 1.65
CA ARG A 568 16.83 9.62 0.44
C ARG A 568 16.02 9.18 -0.78
N ARG A 569 14.77 8.76 -0.55
CA ARG A 569 13.86 8.12 -1.51
C ARG A 569 14.50 6.94 -2.22
N LYS A 570 15.18 6.11 -1.42
CA LYS A 570 15.87 4.90 -1.86
C LYS A 570 14.84 3.79 -2.13
N THR A 571 15.01 3.04 -3.22
CA THR A 571 14.23 1.83 -3.51
C THR A 571 14.58 0.71 -2.54
N ALA A 572 13.63 -0.20 -2.31
CA ALA A 572 13.83 -1.34 -1.42
C ALA A 572 14.81 -2.37 -2.00
N ASP A 573 15.55 -3.04 -1.12
CA ASP A 573 16.41 -4.15 -1.52
C ASP A 573 15.55 -5.34 -1.97
N ILE A 574 15.73 -5.78 -3.22
CA ILE A 574 14.86 -6.81 -3.83
C ILE A 574 14.97 -8.14 -3.09
N GLY A 575 16.19 -8.58 -2.77
CA GLY A 575 16.43 -9.80 -2.02
C GLY A 575 15.73 -9.76 -0.66
N ALA A 576 15.89 -8.67 0.10
CA ALA A 576 15.23 -8.52 1.38
C ALA A 576 13.69 -8.47 1.28
N MET A 577 13.13 -7.81 0.26
CA MET A 577 11.68 -7.82 -0.02
C MET A 577 11.17 -9.24 -0.30
N VAL A 578 11.93 -10.05 -1.04
CA VAL A 578 11.59 -11.46 -1.31
C VAL A 578 11.65 -12.29 -0.02
N MET A 579 12.70 -12.15 0.78
CA MET A 579 12.89 -12.94 2.00
C MET A 579 11.84 -12.59 3.08
N THR A 580 11.58 -11.30 3.28
CA THR A 580 10.54 -10.84 4.23
C THR A 580 9.14 -11.25 3.77
N ALA A 581 8.82 -11.17 2.47
CA ALA A 581 7.55 -11.69 1.96
C ALA A 581 7.39 -13.20 2.23
N ARG A 582 8.43 -14.00 1.97
CA ARG A 582 8.41 -15.45 2.26
C ARG A 582 8.16 -15.74 3.73
N GLU A 583 8.80 -15.00 4.62
CA GLU A 583 8.62 -15.14 6.07
C GLU A 583 7.17 -14.82 6.49
N ILE A 584 6.61 -13.73 5.98
CA ILE A 584 5.23 -13.33 6.27
C ILE A 584 4.26 -14.44 5.86
N PHE A 585 4.38 -14.96 4.64
CA PHE A 585 3.49 -16.03 4.17
C PHE A 585 3.72 -17.36 4.88
N SER A 586 4.95 -17.67 5.31
CA SER A 586 5.27 -18.85 6.12
C SER A 586 4.59 -18.78 7.49
N GLU A 587 4.63 -17.61 8.14
CA GLU A 587 3.98 -17.41 9.44
C GLU A 587 2.46 -17.42 9.31
N LEU A 588 1.89 -16.86 8.24
CA LEU A 588 0.46 -17.01 7.93
C LEU A 588 0.04 -18.46 7.68
N GLU A 589 0.88 -19.25 6.99
CA GLU A 589 0.65 -20.68 6.80
C GLU A 589 0.66 -21.43 8.14
N ARG A 590 1.59 -21.10 9.05
CA ARG A 590 1.64 -21.64 10.42
C ARG A 590 0.36 -21.35 11.21
N LEU A 591 -0.22 -20.17 11.00
CA LEU A 591 -1.47 -19.74 11.60
C LEU A 591 -2.72 -20.31 10.91
N GLY A 592 -2.58 -21.01 9.78
CA GLY A 592 -3.70 -21.54 9.01
C GLY A 592 -4.48 -20.50 8.21
N MET A 593 -3.86 -19.36 7.87
CA MET A 593 -4.47 -18.18 7.24
C MET A 593 -3.72 -17.77 5.96
N CYS A 594 -3.43 -18.72 5.08
CA CYS A 594 -2.70 -18.50 3.84
C CYS A 594 -3.49 -19.08 2.66
N TRP A 595 -4.40 -18.27 2.12
CA TRP A 595 -5.29 -18.64 1.02
C TRP A 595 -4.81 -18.04 -0.31
N GLU A 596 -5.35 -18.57 -1.41
CA GLU A 596 -5.07 -18.05 -2.75
C GLU A 596 -5.86 -16.75 -2.99
N ASN A 597 -5.20 -15.69 -3.46
CA ASN A 597 -5.82 -14.39 -3.73
C ASN A 597 -6.50 -13.73 -2.51
N MET A 598 -6.02 -14.01 -1.29
CA MET A 598 -6.54 -13.38 -0.07
C MET A 598 -6.33 -11.87 -0.06
N ASP A 599 -7.25 -11.15 0.58
CA ASP A 599 -7.10 -9.73 0.87
C ASP A 599 -6.32 -9.54 2.18
N ILE A 600 -5.38 -8.58 2.16
CA ILE A 600 -4.61 -8.19 3.34
C ILE A 600 -4.78 -6.70 3.56
N ILE A 601 -5.20 -6.33 4.76
CA ILE A 601 -5.32 -4.93 5.18
C ILE A 601 -4.30 -4.63 6.27
N THR A 602 -3.43 -3.65 6.03
CA THR A 602 -2.52 -3.13 7.07
C THR A 602 -3.10 -1.86 7.68
N VAL A 603 -3.28 -1.81 9.00
CA VAL A 603 -3.67 -0.59 9.73
C VAL A 603 -2.51 -0.16 10.63
N ALA A 604 -1.67 0.74 10.10
CA ALA A 604 -0.50 1.26 10.80
C ALA A 604 0.09 2.50 10.12
N GLY A 605 0.80 3.31 10.89
CA GLY A 605 1.59 4.43 10.39
C GLY A 605 2.77 4.00 9.54
N GLN A 606 3.25 4.93 8.71
CA GLN A 606 4.32 4.68 7.74
C GLN A 606 5.67 4.28 8.35
N PHE A 607 5.94 4.59 9.62
CA PHE A 607 7.19 4.25 10.33
C PHE A 607 7.00 3.14 11.38
N ASP A 608 5.78 2.61 11.48
CA ASP A 608 5.38 1.61 12.47
C ASP A 608 5.15 0.25 11.80
N ILE A 609 4.68 0.26 10.55
CA ILE A 609 4.90 -0.79 9.56
C ILE A 609 5.31 -0.07 8.26
N GLY A 610 6.52 -0.26 7.74
CA GLY A 610 7.00 0.44 6.55
C GLY A 610 6.19 0.14 5.29
N THR A 611 5.98 1.11 4.39
CA THR A 611 5.13 0.91 3.18
C THR A 611 5.67 -0.15 2.20
N ALA A 612 6.96 -0.50 2.33
CA ALA A 612 7.57 -1.60 1.62
C ALA A 612 6.93 -2.96 1.97
N TRP A 613 6.35 -3.10 3.17
CA TRP A 613 5.60 -4.27 3.61
C TRP A 613 4.49 -4.62 2.62
N ASP A 614 3.60 -3.67 2.34
CA ASP A 614 2.41 -3.93 1.52
C ASP A 614 2.80 -4.25 0.08
N ARG A 615 3.81 -3.53 -0.45
CA ARG A 615 4.32 -3.77 -1.81
C ARG A 615 4.95 -5.15 -1.97
N ALA A 616 5.58 -5.69 -0.93
CA ALA A 616 6.20 -7.02 -0.94
C ALA A 616 5.17 -8.15 -1.07
N LEU A 617 3.92 -7.92 -0.63
CA LEU A 617 2.86 -8.92 -0.61
C LEU A 617 2.13 -9.06 -1.95
N VAL A 618 2.11 -7.97 -2.74
CA VAL A 618 1.39 -7.88 -4.03
C VAL A 618 1.76 -9.02 -4.97
N GLY A 619 0.74 -9.67 -5.53
CA GLY A 619 0.85 -10.78 -6.47
C GLY A 619 0.41 -12.11 -5.87
N LYS A 620 0.79 -12.41 -4.62
CA LYS A 620 0.24 -13.55 -3.86
C LYS A 620 -0.99 -13.16 -3.03
N ALA A 621 -1.07 -11.90 -2.62
CA ALA A 621 -2.21 -11.31 -1.93
C ALA A 621 -2.57 -9.96 -2.56
N ARG A 622 -3.80 -9.52 -2.32
CA ARG A 622 -4.28 -8.18 -2.64
C ARG A 622 -4.09 -7.30 -1.40
N ALA A 623 -2.97 -6.60 -1.35
CA ALA A 623 -2.57 -5.83 -0.17
C ALA A 623 -3.01 -4.36 -0.26
N GLY A 624 -3.66 -3.86 0.78
CA GLY A 624 -4.02 -2.46 0.97
C GLY A 624 -3.68 -1.96 2.38
N ARG A 625 -3.58 -0.64 2.55
CA ARG A 625 -3.23 -0.02 3.83
C ARG A 625 -4.09 1.18 4.21
N ILE A 626 -4.50 1.24 5.48
CA ILE A 626 -4.98 2.46 6.14
C ILE A 626 -3.83 3.08 6.94
N VAL A 627 -3.44 4.31 6.59
CA VAL A 627 -2.26 5.01 7.14
C VAL A 627 -2.61 6.39 7.69
N GLY A 628 -1.81 6.86 8.65
CA GLY A 628 -1.90 8.20 9.24
C GLY A 628 -1.55 8.16 10.72
N THR A 629 -2.00 9.15 11.47
CA THR A 629 -2.09 9.04 12.94
C THR A 629 -3.21 8.08 13.34
N PRO A 630 -3.28 7.56 14.58
CA PRO A 630 -4.43 6.78 15.04
C PRO A 630 -5.79 7.48 14.87
N ILE A 631 -5.82 8.82 14.95
CA ILE A 631 -7.03 9.61 14.70
C ILE A 631 -7.41 9.57 13.21
N ASP A 632 -6.43 9.73 12.32
CA ASP A 632 -6.67 9.64 10.88
C ASP A 632 -7.13 8.23 10.51
N THR A 633 -6.52 7.18 11.07
CA THR A 633 -6.91 5.79 10.78
C THR A 633 -8.29 5.45 11.35
N ALA A 634 -8.69 5.96 12.52
CA ALA A 634 -10.05 5.78 13.04
C ALA A 634 -11.11 6.36 12.08
N ALA A 635 -10.87 7.58 11.59
CA ALA A 635 -11.75 8.23 10.63
C ALA A 635 -11.77 7.51 9.27
N TRP A 636 -10.60 7.07 8.79
CA TRP A 636 -10.50 6.40 7.50
C TRP A 636 -11.04 4.97 7.53
N CYS A 637 -10.81 4.19 8.59
CA CYS A 637 -11.46 2.89 8.81
C CYS A 637 -13.00 3.05 8.85
N SER A 638 -13.51 4.08 9.54
CA SER A 638 -14.95 4.38 9.55
C SER A 638 -15.47 4.76 8.16
N ARG A 639 -14.68 5.51 7.37
CA ARG A 639 -15.00 5.88 5.99
C ARG A 639 -15.03 4.66 5.06
N ALA A 640 -14.05 3.77 5.19
CA ALA A 640 -13.99 2.52 4.43
C ALA A 640 -15.20 1.63 4.77
N ALA A 641 -15.43 1.35 6.06
CA ALA A 641 -16.53 0.50 6.53
C ALA A 641 -17.93 0.99 6.14
N LEU A 642 -18.10 2.31 6.00
CA LEU A 642 -19.37 2.93 5.65
C LEU A 642 -19.41 3.41 4.20
N TYR A 643 -18.42 3.08 3.36
CA TYR A 643 -18.31 3.58 1.98
C TYR A 643 -19.59 3.34 1.18
N GLU A 644 -20.19 2.15 1.31
CA GLU A 644 -21.47 1.79 0.69
C GLU A 644 -22.61 2.78 0.99
N HIS A 645 -22.54 3.52 2.10
CA HIS A 645 -23.59 4.45 2.50
C HIS A 645 -23.19 5.91 2.31
N ILE A 646 -21.96 6.26 2.72
CA ILE A 646 -21.50 7.65 2.69
C ILE A 646 -21.14 8.12 1.29
N ILE A 647 -20.89 7.23 0.31
CA ILE A 647 -20.66 7.65 -1.08
C ILE A 647 -21.85 8.45 -1.64
N PHE A 648 -23.06 8.21 -1.14
CA PHE A 648 -24.26 8.97 -1.52
C PHE A 648 -24.29 10.39 -0.94
N THR A 649 -23.35 10.80 -0.10
CA THR A 649 -23.20 12.21 0.28
C THR A 649 -22.38 13.00 -0.73
N ASN A 650 -21.69 12.31 -1.65
CA ASN A 650 -20.93 12.95 -2.72
C ASN A 650 -21.88 13.65 -3.71
N PRO A 651 -21.72 14.97 -3.92
CA PRO A 651 -22.57 15.73 -4.85
C PRO A 651 -22.59 15.15 -6.27
N GLY A 652 -21.49 14.54 -6.72
CA GLY A 652 -21.35 13.92 -8.04
C GLY A 652 -22.13 12.62 -8.22
N VAL A 653 -22.59 11.99 -7.13
CA VAL A 653 -23.43 10.78 -7.13
C VAL A 653 -24.91 11.15 -7.17
N GLU A 654 -25.36 12.04 -6.28
CA GLU A 654 -26.79 12.43 -6.22
C GLU A 654 -27.21 13.31 -7.40
N GLY A 655 -26.32 14.20 -7.86
CA GLY A 655 -26.68 15.32 -8.72
C GLY A 655 -25.91 15.42 -10.05
N ASN A 656 -26.37 16.36 -10.88
CA ASN A 656 -25.54 16.89 -11.98
C ASN A 656 -24.71 18.03 -11.41
N VAL A 657 -23.41 17.84 -11.32
CA VAL A 657 -22.47 18.82 -10.79
C VAL A 657 -21.85 19.63 -11.93
N GLU A 658 -21.59 20.91 -11.65
CA GLU A 658 -20.89 21.79 -12.59
C GLU A 658 -19.39 21.57 -12.44
N MET A 659 -18.73 21.27 -13.56
CA MET A 659 -17.30 20.97 -13.65
C MET A 659 -16.65 21.84 -14.73
N ILE A 660 -15.33 22.02 -14.69
CA ILE A 660 -14.54 22.74 -15.68
C ILE A 660 -13.72 21.73 -16.48
N THR A 661 -13.97 21.65 -17.79
CA THR A 661 -13.17 20.82 -18.70
C THR A 661 -12.25 21.66 -19.57
N GLY A 662 -11.08 21.11 -19.90
CA GLY A 662 -10.05 21.74 -20.69
C GLY A 662 -10.42 21.90 -22.16
N SER A 663 -9.68 22.79 -22.81
CA SER A 663 -9.76 23.12 -24.24
C SER A 663 -9.14 22.02 -25.11
N LYS A 664 -9.54 21.94 -26.38
CA LYS A 664 -8.94 21.05 -27.39
C LYS A 664 -8.30 21.87 -28.49
N SER A 665 -7.05 21.59 -28.80
CA SER A 665 -6.28 22.32 -29.81
C SER A 665 -5.56 21.39 -30.80
N ARG A 666 -5.19 21.96 -31.96
CA ARG A 666 -4.39 21.32 -33.01
C ARG A 666 -3.36 22.28 -33.58
N ILE A 667 -2.30 21.78 -34.21
CA ILE A 667 -1.42 22.58 -35.06
C ILE A 667 -1.89 22.50 -36.51
N ALA A 668 -2.04 23.65 -37.14
CA ALA A 668 -2.26 23.75 -38.58
C ALA A 668 -1.39 24.87 -39.16
N GLY A 669 -0.51 24.52 -40.10
CA GLY A 669 0.43 25.46 -40.72
C GLY A 669 1.48 26.02 -39.74
N GLY A 670 1.81 25.28 -38.68
CA GLY A 670 2.78 25.71 -37.65
C GLY A 670 2.20 26.65 -36.59
N ILE A 671 0.88 26.82 -36.55
CA ILE A 671 0.19 27.70 -35.59
C ILE A 671 -0.80 26.88 -34.76
N LEU A 672 -0.83 27.14 -33.46
CA LEU A 672 -1.82 26.60 -32.52
C LEU A 672 -3.24 27.10 -32.86
N GLN A 673 -4.15 26.18 -33.07
CA GLN A 673 -5.57 26.43 -33.28
C GLN A 673 -6.38 25.75 -32.17
N ILE A 674 -7.03 26.55 -31.33
CA ILE A 674 -7.99 26.07 -30.33
C ILE A 674 -9.30 25.76 -31.05
N MET A 675 -9.62 24.48 -31.15
CA MET A 675 -10.80 23.94 -31.82
C MET A 675 -12.04 23.97 -30.91
N ASP A 676 -11.81 23.76 -29.61
CA ASP A 676 -12.80 23.88 -28.55
C ASP A 676 -12.15 24.59 -27.37
N ARG A 677 -12.80 25.60 -26.80
CA ARG A 677 -12.27 26.34 -25.65
C ARG A 677 -12.49 25.62 -24.32
N GLY A 678 -13.24 24.52 -24.32
CA GLY A 678 -13.66 23.87 -23.07
C GLY A 678 -14.54 24.80 -22.24
N GLY A 679 -14.48 24.65 -20.92
CA GLY A 679 -15.21 25.47 -19.96
C GLY A 679 -16.17 24.66 -19.10
N LYS A 680 -17.23 25.32 -18.61
CA LYS A 680 -18.17 24.72 -17.66
C LYS A 680 -19.06 23.68 -18.34
N VAL A 681 -19.11 22.49 -17.76
CA VAL A 681 -19.97 21.37 -18.17
C VAL A 681 -20.78 20.87 -16.97
N ARG A 682 -21.96 20.28 -17.21
CA ARG A 682 -22.75 19.62 -16.17
C ARG A 682 -22.77 18.13 -16.42
N VAL A 683 -22.32 17.35 -15.43
CA VAL A 683 -22.07 15.92 -15.57
C VAL A 683 -22.52 15.16 -14.32
N LYS A 684 -22.74 13.84 -14.46
CA LYS A 684 -22.90 12.90 -13.35
C LYS A 684 -21.71 11.98 -13.25
N TYR A 685 -21.44 11.51 -12.03
CA TYR A 685 -20.38 10.57 -11.72
C TYR A 685 -19.04 10.98 -12.36
N PRO A 686 -18.58 12.21 -12.09
CA PRO A 686 -17.41 12.74 -12.78
C PRO A 686 -16.13 12.05 -12.33
N VAL A 687 -15.31 11.67 -13.29
CA VAL A 687 -13.91 11.26 -13.09
C VAL A 687 -13.04 12.38 -13.61
N VAL A 688 -12.31 13.03 -12.70
CA VAL A 688 -11.38 14.11 -13.02
C VAL A 688 -10.08 13.50 -13.52
N GLN A 689 -9.59 13.99 -14.66
CA GLN A 689 -8.40 13.46 -15.33
C GLN A 689 -7.40 14.58 -15.58
N THR A 690 -6.18 14.42 -15.08
CA THR A 690 -5.11 15.40 -15.14
C THR A 690 -3.90 14.79 -15.85
N TRP A 691 -3.80 15.04 -17.15
CA TRP A 691 -2.78 14.48 -18.03
C TRP A 691 -1.73 15.54 -18.34
N VAL A 692 -0.63 15.54 -17.58
CA VAL A 692 0.49 16.47 -17.78
C VAL A 692 1.71 15.77 -18.39
N SER A 693 2.18 14.68 -17.80
CA SER A 693 3.42 13.99 -18.23
C SER A 693 3.19 12.50 -18.51
N TYR A 694 2.19 12.18 -19.32
CA TYR A 694 1.64 10.84 -19.55
C TYR A 694 2.15 10.22 -20.85
N CYS A 695 2.05 8.89 -21.00
CA CYS A 695 2.31 8.24 -22.29
C CYS A 695 1.16 8.48 -23.28
N HIS A 696 1.44 8.56 -24.57
CA HIS A 696 0.39 8.64 -25.61
C HIS A 696 0.77 7.78 -26.81
N ARG A 697 -0.05 6.78 -27.14
CA ARG A 697 0.10 5.88 -28.30
C ARG A 697 1.49 5.23 -28.38
N PHE A 698 1.96 4.68 -27.26
CA PHE A 698 3.35 4.22 -27.17
C PHE A 698 3.64 3.06 -28.14
N ASN A 699 2.96 1.91 -28.04
CA ASN A 699 3.25 0.78 -28.92
C ASN A 699 2.68 0.99 -30.32
N GLU A 700 1.59 1.73 -30.51
CA GLU A 700 1.13 2.02 -31.86
C GLU A 700 2.15 2.86 -32.63
N ARG A 701 2.74 3.88 -31.98
CA ARG A 701 3.50 4.93 -32.65
C ARG A 701 4.92 5.13 -32.12
N ALA A 702 5.09 5.38 -30.83
CA ALA A 702 6.40 5.70 -30.25
C ALA A 702 7.40 4.55 -30.32
N SER A 703 6.94 3.28 -30.25
CA SER A 703 7.82 2.11 -30.33
C SER A 703 8.54 2.00 -31.68
N LYS A 704 7.95 2.51 -32.77
CA LYS A 704 8.62 2.61 -34.08
C LYS A 704 9.78 3.61 -34.03
N TYR A 705 9.64 4.67 -33.23
CA TYR A 705 10.74 5.56 -32.93
C TYR A 705 11.77 4.82 -32.09
N TRP A 706 11.43 4.32 -30.90
CA TRP A 706 12.40 3.71 -29.99
C TRP A 706 13.06 2.42 -30.52
N GLY A 707 12.41 1.71 -31.43
CA GLY A 707 12.88 0.44 -31.99
C GLY A 707 12.51 -0.78 -31.15
N CYS A 708 11.73 -0.60 -30.08
CA CYS A 708 11.22 -1.67 -29.22
C CYS A 708 9.78 -1.36 -28.79
N ASP A 709 8.93 -2.40 -28.81
CA ASP A 709 7.62 -2.35 -28.16
C ASP A 709 7.81 -2.53 -26.63
N TYR A 710 6.98 -1.88 -25.84
CA TYR A 710 6.81 -2.25 -24.45
C TYR A 710 6.10 -3.61 -24.37
N VAL A 711 6.60 -4.45 -23.49
CA VAL A 711 6.06 -5.76 -23.16
C VAL A 711 5.83 -5.76 -21.66
N CYS A 712 4.72 -6.32 -21.22
CA CYS A 712 4.38 -6.50 -19.80
C CYS A 712 5.07 -7.73 -19.22
N THR A 713 5.15 -7.81 -17.90
CA THR A 713 5.68 -8.96 -17.12
C THR A 713 5.13 -10.32 -17.57
N ASN A 714 3.84 -10.37 -17.90
CA ASN A 714 3.11 -11.56 -18.32
C ASN A 714 3.20 -11.83 -19.84
N GLY A 715 4.01 -11.06 -20.57
CA GLY A 715 4.22 -11.22 -22.01
C GLY A 715 3.16 -10.57 -22.91
N VAL A 716 2.17 -9.86 -22.35
CA VAL A 716 1.26 -9.02 -23.14
C VAL A 716 2.07 -7.89 -23.80
N VAL A 717 1.83 -7.67 -25.08
CA VAL A 717 2.37 -6.53 -25.83
C VAL A 717 1.20 -5.61 -26.14
N PRO A 718 1.00 -4.51 -25.39
CA PRO A 718 -0.07 -3.53 -25.61
C PRO A 718 -0.21 -3.15 -27.08
N PHE A 719 -1.44 -2.95 -27.55
CA PHE A 719 -1.80 -2.71 -28.96
C PHE A 719 -1.51 -3.85 -29.96
N ARG A 720 -0.62 -4.81 -29.65
CA ARG A 720 -0.24 -5.91 -30.55
C ARG A 720 -0.94 -7.23 -30.20
N THR A 721 -0.95 -7.60 -28.92
CA THR A 721 -1.54 -8.85 -28.44
C THR A 721 -3.06 -8.76 -28.54
N LYS A 722 -3.69 -9.81 -29.09
CA LYS A 722 -5.15 -9.90 -29.15
C LYS A 722 -5.74 -10.00 -27.74
N SER A 723 -6.78 -9.21 -27.48
CA SER A 723 -7.58 -9.36 -26.27
C SER A 723 -8.74 -10.31 -26.57
N ASN A 724 -9.02 -11.20 -25.60
CA ASN A 724 -10.18 -12.08 -25.63
C ASN A 724 -11.33 -11.55 -24.77
N ASP A 725 -11.16 -10.38 -24.15
CA ASP A 725 -12.13 -9.79 -23.24
C ASP A 725 -13.01 -8.76 -23.99
N PRO A 726 -14.34 -8.94 -24.03
CA PRO A 726 -15.26 -7.98 -24.66
C PRO A 726 -15.17 -6.56 -24.08
N ILE A 727 -14.63 -6.39 -22.86
CA ILE A 727 -14.39 -5.05 -22.30
C ILE A 727 -13.41 -4.24 -23.16
N ASP A 728 -12.59 -4.87 -24.00
CA ASP A 728 -11.61 -4.19 -24.85
C ASP A 728 -12.15 -3.88 -26.26
N ASP A 729 -13.38 -4.27 -26.57
CA ASP A 729 -13.97 -4.07 -27.89
C ASP A 729 -14.03 -2.59 -28.27
N GLY A 730 -13.20 -2.23 -29.24
CA GLY A 730 -13.10 -0.87 -29.78
C GLY A 730 -12.11 0.06 -29.07
N VAL A 731 -11.39 -0.38 -28.03
CA VAL A 731 -10.50 0.49 -27.23
C VAL A 731 -9.41 1.18 -28.07
N ASN A 732 -8.90 0.48 -29.10
CA ASN A 732 -7.91 1.00 -30.04
C ASN A 732 -8.50 1.32 -31.43
N GLY A 733 -9.83 1.46 -31.53
CA GLY A 733 -10.57 1.50 -32.80
C GLY A 733 -10.08 2.59 -33.76
N ASP A 734 -9.80 3.78 -33.22
CA ASP A 734 -9.38 4.95 -34.00
C ASP A 734 -7.95 4.83 -34.56
N HIS A 735 -7.16 3.88 -34.06
CA HIS A 735 -5.76 3.67 -34.42
C HIS A 735 -5.50 2.34 -35.14
N GLY A 736 -6.55 1.60 -35.51
CA GLY A 736 -6.43 0.34 -36.26
C GLY A 736 -6.04 -0.89 -35.44
N GLY A 737 -6.04 -0.79 -34.10
CA GLY A 737 -5.72 -1.87 -33.17
C GLY A 737 -6.93 -2.65 -32.66
N ALA A 738 -8.04 -2.68 -33.41
CA ALA A 738 -9.29 -3.28 -32.95
C ALA A 738 -9.12 -4.77 -32.56
N GLY A 739 -9.65 -5.12 -31.38
CA GLY A 739 -9.56 -6.47 -30.78
C GLY A 739 -8.19 -6.80 -30.18
N CYS A 740 -7.32 -5.82 -30.00
CA CYS A 740 -6.08 -5.96 -29.23
C CYS A 740 -6.25 -5.37 -27.81
N TRP A 741 -5.36 -5.76 -26.89
CA TRP A 741 -5.19 -5.09 -25.60
C TRP A 741 -4.98 -3.58 -25.78
N PRO A 742 -5.45 -2.72 -24.84
CA PRO A 742 -5.24 -1.27 -24.91
C PRO A 742 -3.78 -0.93 -25.17
N ASP A 743 -3.52 0.11 -25.96
CA ASP A 743 -2.19 0.74 -26.06
C ASP A 743 -1.92 1.62 -24.85
N LEU A 744 -0.65 1.91 -24.53
CA LEU A 744 -0.28 2.90 -23.51
C LEU A 744 -0.64 4.30 -24.01
N ASN A 745 -1.84 4.73 -23.63
CA ASN A 745 -2.52 5.94 -24.01
C ASN A 745 -3.63 6.29 -22.99
N PRO A 746 -3.30 6.63 -21.73
CA PRO A 746 -4.27 6.88 -20.67
C PRO A 746 -5.29 7.96 -21.04
N SER A 747 -4.88 8.99 -21.79
CA SER A 747 -5.77 10.08 -22.21
C SER A 747 -6.96 9.66 -23.10
N GLU A 748 -6.91 8.49 -23.73
CA GLU A 748 -8.01 7.93 -24.54
C GLU A 748 -8.56 6.61 -23.98
N VAL A 749 -7.70 5.79 -23.37
CA VAL A 749 -8.06 4.48 -22.82
C VAL A 749 -8.83 4.59 -21.50
N VAL A 750 -8.37 5.44 -20.57
CA VAL A 750 -9.09 5.70 -19.31
C VAL A 750 -10.52 6.22 -19.54
N PRO A 751 -10.77 7.26 -20.37
CA PRO A 751 -12.14 7.71 -20.62
C PRO A 751 -12.98 6.67 -21.37
N PHE A 752 -12.37 5.79 -22.17
CA PHE A 752 -13.07 4.67 -22.80
C PHE A 752 -13.65 3.70 -21.75
N TYR A 753 -12.84 3.25 -20.78
CA TYR A 753 -13.32 2.37 -19.71
C TYR A 753 -14.23 3.09 -18.71
N ALA A 754 -13.92 4.34 -18.35
CA ALA A 754 -14.78 5.15 -17.49
C ALA A 754 -16.21 5.27 -18.06
N LYS A 755 -16.35 5.44 -19.38
CA LYS A 755 -17.65 5.45 -20.05
C LYS A 755 -18.40 4.12 -19.91
N LYS A 756 -17.70 2.98 -19.92
CA LYS A 756 -18.31 1.65 -19.71
C LYS A 756 -18.86 1.48 -18.28
N CYS A 757 -18.26 2.15 -17.30
CA CYS A 757 -18.81 2.25 -15.94
C CYS A 757 -20.03 3.18 -15.84
N GLY A 758 -20.31 4.00 -16.86
CA GLY A 758 -21.30 5.08 -16.80
C GLY A 758 -20.78 6.39 -16.21
N TYR A 759 -19.45 6.54 -16.06
CA TYR A 759 -18.82 7.77 -15.60
C TYR A 759 -18.73 8.83 -16.70
N SER A 760 -18.62 10.09 -16.27
CA SER A 760 -18.30 11.22 -17.15
C SER A 760 -16.87 11.69 -16.95
N SER A 761 -16.05 11.68 -18.00
CA SER A 761 -14.68 12.21 -17.90
C SER A 761 -14.65 13.74 -17.95
N VAL A 762 -13.92 14.34 -17.00
CA VAL A 762 -13.66 15.78 -16.94
C VAL A 762 -12.15 16.00 -16.96
N PHE A 763 -11.65 16.64 -18.00
CA PHE A 763 -10.21 16.89 -18.17
C PHE A 763 -9.82 18.25 -17.60
N SER A 764 -8.87 18.32 -16.67
CA SER A 764 -8.32 19.58 -16.17
C SER A 764 -6.83 19.43 -15.85
N THR A 765 -6.01 20.35 -16.35
CA THR A 765 -4.54 20.26 -16.26
C THR A 765 -3.91 21.36 -15.40
N ASN A 766 -4.60 22.48 -15.18
CA ASN A 766 -4.14 23.51 -14.26
C ASN A 766 -4.69 23.29 -12.84
N PHE A 767 -4.01 23.89 -11.85
CA PHE A 767 -4.33 23.71 -10.44
C PHE A 767 -5.75 24.17 -10.09
N SER A 768 -6.12 25.41 -10.45
CA SER A 768 -7.40 25.99 -10.03
C SER A 768 -8.62 25.26 -10.59
N ALA A 769 -8.59 24.81 -11.84
CA ALA A 769 -9.69 24.04 -12.43
C ALA A 769 -9.78 22.65 -11.79
N THR A 770 -8.64 22.00 -11.52
CA THR A 770 -8.61 20.68 -10.89
C THR A 770 -9.14 20.74 -9.45
N MET A 771 -8.68 21.71 -8.64
CA MET A 771 -9.18 21.91 -7.27
C MET A 771 -10.67 22.27 -7.26
N TYR A 772 -11.15 23.08 -8.21
CA TYR A 772 -12.58 23.35 -8.37
C TYR A 772 -13.37 22.06 -8.62
N ASN A 773 -12.87 21.20 -9.52
CA ASN A 773 -13.57 19.98 -9.91
C ASN A 773 -13.66 18.96 -8.77
N ILE A 774 -12.55 18.68 -8.07
CA ILE A 774 -12.57 17.68 -6.99
C ILE A 774 -13.49 18.12 -5.83
N ASN A 775 -13.47 19.42 -5.49
CA ASN A 775 -14.36 20.00 -4.47
C ASN A 775 -15.83 20.04 -4.89
N ALA A 776 -16.13 20.02 -6.20
CA ALA A 776 -17.50 20.01 -6.68
C ALA A 776 -18.17 18.62 -6.59
N GLY A 777 -17.41 17.57 -6.25
CA GLY A 777 -17.90 16.19 -6.10
C GLY A 777 -17.43 15.28 -7.23
N ALA A 778 -16.16 14.88 -7.20
CA ALA A 778 -15.59 13.86 -8.07
C ALA A 778 -15.73 12.45 -7.47
N ILE A 779 -15.91 11.44 -8.32
CA ILE A 779 -15.87 10.01 -7.91
C ILE A 779 -14.42 9.56 -7.79
N MET A 780 -13.61 9.92 -8.79
CA MET A 780 -12.18 9.64 -8.81
C MET A 780 -11.42 10.82 -9.42
N TRP A 781 -10.19 11.01 -8.95
CA TRP A 781 -9.18 11.81 -9.61
C TRP A 781 -8.03 10.91 -10.07
N LEU A 782 -7.75 10.94 -11.37
CA LEU A 782 -6.67 10.20 -12.00
C LEU A 782 -5.68 11.20 -12.58
N GLU A 783 -4.41 11.08 -12.24
CA GLU A 783 -3.38 12.00 -12.71
C GLU A 783 -2.10 11.29 -13.11
N ILE A 784 -1.41 11.86 -14.11
CA ILE A 784 0.00 11.59 -14.36
C ILE A 784 0.68 12.94 -14.57
N MET A 785 1.46 13.33 -13.57
CA MET A 785 2.25 14.55 -13.52
C MET A 785 3.66 14.24 -12.98
N HIS A 786 4.55 15.22 -12.99
CA HIS A 786 5.77 15.10 -12.20
C HIS A 786 5.47 15.33 -10.73
N GLY A 787 5.99 14.44 -9.89
CA GLY A 787 5.94 14.55 -8.46
C GLY A 787 7.33 14.70 -7.83
N GLY A 788 7.35 15.10 -6.57
CA GLY A 788 8.54 15.10 -5.74
C GLY A 788 8.20 15.11 -4.26
N SER A 789 9.15 14.71 -3.43
CA SER A 789 8.96 14.65 -1.97
C SER A 789 9.32 15.95 -1.23
N ARG A 790 9.86 16.96 -1.94
CA ARG A 790 10.26 18.25 -1.35
C ARG A 790 9.03 19.06 -0.93
N GLY A 791 9.20 19.98 0.02
CA GLY A 791 8.20 21.00 0.35
C GLY A 791 6.87 20.47 0.89
N ALA A 792 6.87 19.29 1.54
CA ALA A 792 5.66 18.57 1.99
C ALA A 792 4.99 17.67 0.93
N GLY A 793 5.70 17.36 -0.16
CA GLY A 793 5.19 16.67 -1.34
C GLY A 793 4.75 17.71 -2.37
N VAL A 794 5.19 17.59 -3.62
CA VAL A 794 4.94 18.56 -4.68
C VAL A 794 4.51 17.85 -5.96
N VAL A 795 3.56 18.45 -6.68
CA VAL A 795 3.13 18.01 -8.01
C VAL A 795 3.15 19.18 -8.99
N GLY A 796 3.50 18.91 -10.25
CA GLY A 796 3.60 19.93 -11.31
C GLY A 796 2.34 20.05 -12.16
N PHE A 797 1.59 21.14 -11.99
CA PHE A 797 0.39 21.46 -12.78
C PHE A 797 0.71 22.35 -13.98
N TRP A 798 -0.11 22.31 -15.03
CA TRP A 798 0.02 23.22 -16.18
C TRP A 798 -0.03 24.69 -15.76
N SER A 799 0.95 25.48 -16.20
CA SER A 799 1.03 26.91 -15.87
C SER A 799 0.14 27.75 -16.79
N ASP A 800 -0.95 28.28 -16.24
CA ASP A 800 -1.81 29.23 -16.93
C ASP A 800 -1.12 30.59 -17.16
N LYS A 801 -0.08 30.92 -16.38
CA LYS A 801 0.73 32.13 -16.53
C LYS A 801 1.67 32.07 -17.72
N ASN A 802 2.32 30.91 -17.94
CA ASN A 802 3.24 30.73 -19.05
C ASN A 802 2.49 30.45 -20.38
N HIS A 803 1.24 29.99 -20.30
CA HIS A 803 0.40 29.65 -21.44
C HIS A 803 -0.96 30.38 -21.47
N PRO A 804 -0.98 31.74 -21.49
CA PRO A 804 -2.21 32.51 -21.37
C PRO A 804 -3.17 32.34 -22.56
N GLN A 805 -2.70 31.81 -23.69
CA GLN A 805 -3.54 31.55 -24.86
C GLN A 805 -4.41 30.30 -24.70
N GLU A 806 -3.94 29.31 -23.92
CA GLU A 806 -4.65 28.07 -23.62
C GLU A 806 -4.34 27.65 -22.16
N PRO A 807 -4.98 28.30 -21.17
CA PRO A 807 -4.60 28.18 -19.76
C PRO A 807 -5.03 26.86 -19.10
N ASN A 808 -5.87 26.07 -19.74
CA ASN A 808 -6.34 24.76 -19.28
C ASN A 808 -6.61 23.89 -20.51
N PRO A 809 -5.58 23.35 -21.18
CA PRO A 809 -5.78 22.36 -22.23
C PRO A 809 -6.29 21.06 -21.61
N TRP A 810 -7.01 20.25 -22.39
CA TRP A 810 -7.51 18.95 -21.93
C TRP A 810 -6.40 17.95 -21.60
N ARG A 811 -5.21 18.14 -22.19
CA ARG A 811 -3.95 17.47 -21.87
C ARG A 811 -2.78 18.41 -22.17
N ALA A 812 -1.73 18.38 -21.36
CA ALA A 812 -0.58 19.29 -21.54
C ALA A 812 0.23 18.98 -22.80
N TYR A 813 0.98 19.96 -23.29
CA TYR A 813 1.85 19.84 -24.48
C TYR A 813 3.08 20.77 -24.41
N GLU A 814 4.17 20.42 -25.11
CA GLU A 814 5.38 21.26 -25.21
C GLU A 814 5.30 22.35 -26.30
N GLN A 815 6.13 23.41 -26.13
CA GLN A 815 6.54 24.41 -27.12
C GLN A 815 5.52 24.73 -28.26
N SER A 816 4.43 25.42 -27.91
CA SER A 816 3.39 25.86 -28.86
C SER A 816 2.68 24.72 -29.63
N GLY A 817 2.85 23.46 -29.22
CA GLY A 817 2.33 22.23 -29.84
C GLY A 817 0.85 21.94 -29.59
N CYS A 818 0.37 20.77 -30.02
CA CYS A 818 -1.03 20.34 -29.82
C CYS A 818 -1.17 18.96 -29.15
N THR A 819 -2.23 18.22 -29.46
CA THR A 819 -2.63 17.01 -28.73
C THR A 819 -2.82 15.82 -29.68
N ARG A 820 -1.83 15.51 -30.52
CA ARG A 820 -1.95 14.59 -31.67
C ARG A 820 -0.87 13.52 -31.80
N GLU A 821 0.41 13.83 -31.63
CA GLU A 821 1.52 12.86 -31.74
C GLU A 821 1.98 12.41 -30.34
N PRO A 822 2.73 11.29 -30.20
CA PRO A 822 3.26 10.87 -28.91
C PRO A 822 4.28 11.86 -28.34
N ASP A 823 4.07 12.20 -27.09
CA ASP A 823 4.94 13.02 -26.25
C ASP A 823 6.37 12.45 -26.28
N THR A 824 6.52 11.15 -26.01
CA THR A 824 7.83 10.45 -25.88
C THR A 824 8.75 10.54 -27.12
N MET A 825 8.24 10.97 -28.28
CA MET A 825 9.05 11.16 -29.49
C MET A 825 9.83 12.47 -29.54
N THR A 826 9.58 13.42 -28.62
CA THR A 826 10.35 14.66 -28.45
C THR A 826 11.72 14.43 -27.82
N MET A 827 11.90 13.34 -27.06
CA MET A 827 13.20 12.94 -26.55
C MET A 827 14.11 12.50 -27.69
N SER A 828 15.30 13.09 -27.78
CA SER A 828 16.28 12.70 -28.81
C SER A 828 16.89 11.34 -28.50
N LYS A 829 17.16 10.45 -29.46
CA LYS A 829 17.85 9.16 -29.16
C LYS A 829 19.32 9.32 -28.79
N THR A 830 19.90 10.43 -29.21
CA THR A 830 21.28 10.82 -28.88
C THR A 830 21.28 11.75 -27.70
N THR A 831 20.19 12.47 -27.50
CA THR A 831 19.91 13.41 -26.42
C THR A 831 19.42 12.77 -25.13
N GLY A 832 18.48 11.88 -25.26
CA GLY A 832 17.23 11.75 -24.46
C GLY A 832 16.76 12.88 -23.55
N LEU A 833 17.41 14.04 -23.52
CA LEU A 833 16.78 15.31 -23.31
C LEU A 833 15.75 15.52 -24.43
N ASP A 834 14.71 16.21 -24.03
CA ASP A 834 13.59 16.78 -24.78
C ASP A 834 14.01 17.95 -25.68
N VAL A 835 15.04 17.71 -26.49
CA VAL A 835 15.69 18.73 -27.34
C VAL A 835 15.58 18.40 -28.82
N ARG A 836 14.62 17.56 -29.25
CA ARG A 836 14.46 17.26 -30.68
C ARG A 836 13.57 18.32 -31.34
N TRP A 837 14.22 19.30 -31.97
CA TRP A 837 13.57 20.37 -32.75
C TRP A 837 13.30 19.89 -34.18
N ASP A 838 12.13 20.22 -34.72
CA ASP A 838 11.63 19.87 -36.06
C ASP A 838 12.70 19.89 -37.17
N MET A 839 13.11 18.69 -37.61
CA MET A 839 13.66 18.47 -38.94
C MET A 839 12.76 17.46 -39.67
N ALA A 840 11.80 17.99 -40.44
CA ALA A 840 11.03 17.33 -41.51
C ALA A 840 9.52 17.12 -41.30
N GLY A 841 8.82 18.02 -40.59
CA GLY A 841 7.34 18.10 -40.68
C GLY A 841 6.58 17.04 -39.88
N TYR A 842 7.24 16.39 -38.92
CA TYR A 842 6.60 15.63 -37.85
C TYR A 842 6.57 16.52 -36.61
N GLN A 843 5.40 17.08 -36.32
CA GLN A 843 5.19 17.94 -35.16
C GLN A 843 4.93 17.03 -33.95
N HIS A 844 5.99 16.76 -33.16
CA HIS A 844 5.87 16.06 -31.88
C HIS A 844 5.18 17.00 -30.89
N ASP A 845 4.19 16.49 -30.17
CA ASP A 845 3.40 17.29 -29.24
C ASP A 845 3.14 16.50 -27.96
N GLY A 846 3.09 17.21 -26.83
CA GLY A 846 3.10 16.56 -25.52
C GLY A 846 4.19 17.09 -24.60
N VAL A 847 3.90 17.17 -23.30
CA VAL A 847 4.93 17.29 -22.27
C VAL A 847 5.35 15.86 -21.97
N VAL A 848 6.52 15.45 -22.49
CA VAL A 848 7.18 14.29 -21.91
C VAL A 848 7.36 14.57 -20.42
N ILE A 849 7.54 13.53 -19.61
CA ILE A 849 8.26 13.57 -18.33
C ILE A 849 9.60 14.30 -18.57
N THR A 850 9.57 15.63 -18.71
CA THR A 850 10.64 16.47 -19.23
C THR A 850 11.23 17.22 -18.06
N ILE A 851 12.54 17.25 -18.00
CA ILE A 851 13.20 17.95 -16.90
C ILE A 851 13.51 19.40 -17.32
N LEU A 852 13.82 19.64 -18.61
CA LEU A 852 14.21 20.97 -19.08
C LEU A 852 13.01 21.80 -19.58
N SER A 853 12.18 21.27 -20.48
CA SER A 853 11.06 22.05 -21.02
C SER A 853 9.94 22.24 -19.99
N GLN A 854 9.54 21.23 -19.23
CA GLN A 854 8.48 21.35 -18.21
C GLN A 854 8.78 22.37 -17.11
N ALA A 855 10.03 22.57 -16.71
CA ALA A 855 10.39 23.62 -15.76
C ALA A 855 9.92 25.02 -16.22
N THR A 856 9.64 25.19 -17.52
CA THR A 856 9.06 26.39 -18.12
C THR A 856 7.56 26.30 -18.41
N GLN A 857 6.95 25.11 -18.36
CA GLN A 857 5.53 24.89 -18.71
C GLN A 857 4.62 24.65 -17.49
N THR A 858 5.16 24.16 -16.37
CA THR A 858 4.36 23.82 -15.18
C THR A 858 4.72 24.66 -13.96
N ASP A 859 3.73 24.89 -13.10
CA ASP A 859 3.90 25.45 -11.76
C ASP A 859 3.80 24.31 -10.73
N GLY A 860 4.75 24.27 -9.78
CA GLY A 860 4.74 23.30 -8.68
C GLY A 860 3.83 23.75 -7.55
N TYR A 861 3.00 22.83 -7.06
CA TYR A 861 2.11 23.03 -5.91
C TYR A 861 2.39 21.97 -4.87
N ASP A 862 2.55 22.40 -3.62
CA ASP A 862 2.94 21.51 -2.53
C ASP A 862 1.76 21.03 -1.68
N GLY A 863 2.03 20.14 -0.73
CA GLY A 863 1.02 19.60 0.16
C GLY A 863 0.27 20.67 0.96
N TYR A 864 0.87 21.82 1.27
CA TYR A 864 0.17 22.93 1.93
C TYR A 864 -0.76 23.67 0.95
N ASP A 865 -0.33 23.84 -0.30
CA ASP A 865 -1.17 24.45 -1.33
C ASP A 865 -2.44 23.62 -1.59
N LEU A 866 -2.29 22.29 -1.71
CA LEU A 866 -3.43 21.38 -1.85
C LEU A 866 -4.35 21.41 -0.63
N ASP A 867 -3.80 21.25 0.59
CA ASP A 867 -4.54 21.30 1.85
C ASP A 867 -5.36 22.60 2.00
N ASN A 868 -4.81 23.74 1.57
CA ASN A 868 -5.52 25.02 1.61
C ASN A 868 -6.60 25.15 0.53
N ALA A 869 -6.47 24.44 -0.60
CA ALA A 869 -7.37 24.55 -1.74
C ALA A 869 -8.49 23.51 -1.73
N MET A 870 -8.32 22.40 -1.01
CA MET A 870 -9.30 21.33 -0.90
C MET A 870 -10.35 21.63 0.17
N GLY A 871 -11.58 21.21 -0.08
CA GLY A 871 -12.67 21.08 0.88
C GLY A 871 -12.92 19.61 1.18
N ASN A 872 -14.18 19.22 1.40
CA ASN A 872 -14.53 17.81 1.52
C ASN A 872 -14.49 17.12 0.13
N LEU A 873 -13.80 16.00 0.03
CA LEU A 873 -13.67 15.17 -1.17
C LEU A 873 -14.73 14.07 -1.24
N HIS A 874 -15.56 13.91 -0.19
CA HIS A 874 -16.73 13.04 -0.19
C HIS A 874 -16.47 11.61 -0.68
N SER A 875 -15.46 10.95 -0.10
CA SER A 875 -15.07 9.58 -0.46
C SER A 875 -14.61 9.41 -1.91
N MET A 876 -13.99 10.44 -2.49
CA MET A 876 -13.31 10.35 -3.79
C MET A 876 -12.15 9.35 -3.74
N GLY A 877 -11.93 8.61 -4.82
CA GLY A 877 -10.72 7.82 -5.05
C GLY A 877 -9.61 8.61 -5.74
N PHE A 878 -8.35 8.27 -5.48
CA PHE A 878 -7.20 8.89 -6.14
C PHE A 878 -6.26 7.85 -6.74
N PHE A 879 -5.83 8.03 -7.99
CA PHE A 879 -4.68 7.31 -8.54
C PHE A 879 -3.73 8.34 -9.14
N GLY A 880 -2.57 8.50 -8.51
CA GLY A 880 -1.51 9.35 -9.00
C GLY A 880 -0.34 8.56 -9.59
N GLY A 881 0.02 8.89 -10.84
CA GLY A 881 1.26 8.48 -11.49
C GLY A 881 2.44 9.43 -11.19
N SER A 882 2.26 10.41 -10.29
CA SER A 882 3.31 11.30 -9.83
C SER A 882 4.27 10.62 -8.85
N CYS A 883 5.57 10.73 -9.11
CA CYS A 883 6.61 10.14 -8.27
C CYS A 883 6.66 10.73 -6.85
N LEU A 884 7.02 9.90 -5.86
CA LEU A 884 7.46 10.32 -4.53
C LEU A 884 6.45 11.13 -3.69
N ILE A 885 5.17 11.15 -4.08
CA ILE A 885 4.13 11.89 -3.37
C ILE A 885 3.58 11.11 -2.18
N ALA A 886 3.72 9.77 -2.15
CA ALA A 886 3.26 9.00 -1.02
C ALA A 886 4.08 9.31 0.24
N ASN A 887 3.40 9.13 1.37
CA ASN A 887 3.94 9.37 2.70
C ASN A 887 4.43 10.81 2.97
N THR A 888 3.97 11.78 2.16
CA THR A 888 4.19 13.22 2.35
C THR A 888 2.96 13.88 3.01
N TYR A 889 3.03 15.20 3.26
CA TYR A 889 1.85 15.92 3.73
C TYR A 889 0.77 16.03 2.65
N LEU A 890 1.16 16.09 1.37
CA LEU A 890 0.23 16.03 0.25
C LEU A 890 -0.64 14.76 0.35
N HIS A 891 -0.02 13.59 0.54
CA HIS A 891 -0.74 12.34 0.76
C HIS A 891 -1.72 12.44 1.96
N MET A 892 -1.22 12.91 3.11
CA MET A 892 -2.05 13.07 4.31
C MET A 892 -3.22 14.04 4.11
N SER A 893 -3.03 15.11 3.35
CA SER A 893 -4.08 16.09 3.07
C SER A 893 -5.24 15.45 2.30
N LEU A 894 -4.96 14.61 1.30
CA LEU A 894 -6.01 13.89 0.57
C LEU A 894 -6.83 12.98 1.49
N ILE A 895 -6.16 12.26 2.41
CA ILE A 895 -6.83 11.42 3.42
C ILE A 895 -7.76 12.27 4.29
N ARG A 896 -7.21 13.35 4.86
CA ARG A 896 -7.92 14.22 5.79
C ARG A 896 -9.10 14.92 5.16
N HIS A 897 -8.98 15.29 3.90
CA HIS A 897 -10.07 15.89 3.14
C HIS A 897 -11.13 14.88 2.66
N GLY A 898 -10.98 13.58 2.96
CA GLY A 898 -12.02 12.59 2.76
C GLY A 898 -11.84 11.68 1.55
N SER A 899 -10.63 11.55 1.00
CA SER A 899 -10.30 10.49 0.04
C SER A 899 -10.52 9.11 0.68
N VAL A 900 -11.19 8.19 -0.02
CA VAL A 900 -11.46 6.84 0.53
C VAL A 900 -10.39 5.82 0.15
N PHE A 901 -9.72 6.01 -0.98
CA PHE A 901 -8.59 5.17 -1.40
C PHE A 901 -7.61 5.97 -2.24
N GLN A 902 -6.34 5.56 -2.26
CA GLN A 902 -5.27 6.16 -3.04
C GLN A 902 -4.32 5.09 -3.60
N VAL A 903 -3.92 5.21 -4.87
CA VAL A 903 -2.81 4.42 -5.46
C VAL A 903 -1.73 5.40 -5.88
N ILE A 904 -0.60 5.42 -5.17
CA ILE A 904 0.45 6.45 -5.32
C ILE A 904 1.84 5.90 -4.99
N ASP A 905 2.89 6.56 -5.48
CA ASP A 905 4.26 6.08 -5.36
C ASP A 905 5.02 6.66 -4.14
N PRO A 906 5.57 5.80 -3.25
CA PRO A 906 6.56 6.23 -2.25
C PRO A 906 7.97 6.46 -2.81
N TRP A 907 8.25 5.91 -3.98
CA TRP A 907 9.50 5.88 -4.73
C TRP A 907 9.36 6.60 -6.09
N THR A 908 10.37 6.44 -6.94
CA THR A 908 10.36 6.92 -8.31
C THR A 908 9.48 6.04 -9.18
N THR A 909 8.53 6.61 -9.89
CA THR A 909 7.64 5.90 -10.81
C THR A 909 8.19 5.89 -12.23
N SER A 910 7.92 4.85 -13.02
CA SER A 910 8.33 4.79 -14.42
C SER A 910 7.23 5.26 -15.38
N TRP A 911 7.52 5.30 -16.68
CA TRP A 911 6.54 5.65 -17.72
C TRP A 911 5.35 4.68 -17.75
N TYR A 912 5.56 3.44 -17.30
CA TYR A 912 4.61 2.36 -17.43
C TYR A 912 3.50 2.38 -16.39
N CYS A 913 3.60 3.24 -15.37
CA CYS A 913 2.44 3.59 -14.53
C CYS A 913 1.25 4.11 -15.36
N SER A 914 1.52 4.72 -16.53
CA SER A 914 0.47 5.09 -17.50
C SER A 914 -0.40 3.88 -17.87
N PHE A 915 0.24 2.73 -18.11
CA PHE A 915 -0.44 1.48 -18.42
C PHE A 915 -1.10 0.86 -17.19
N ALA A 916 -0.47 0.95 -16.01
CA ALA A 916 -1.08 0.52 -14.76
C ALA A 916 -2.42 1.23 -14.49
N ILE A 917 -2.50 2.56 -14.70
CA ILE A 917 -3.73 3.35 -14.54
C ILE A 917 -4.82 2.90 -15.53
N GLU A 918 -4.45 2.56 -16.76
CA GLU A 918 -5.40 2.04 -17.75
C GLU A 918 -5.96 0.67 -17.37
N VAL A 919 -5.07 -0.25 -16.96
CA VAL A 919 -5.46 -1.59 -16.52
C VAL A 919 -6.33 -1.48 -15.26
N PHE A 920 -5.96 -0.61 -14.32
CA PHE A 920 -6.80 -0.32 -13.16
C PHE A 920 -8.22 0.09 -13.58
N MET A 921 -8.35 1.08 -14.48
CA MET A 921 -9.67 1.53 -14.92
C MET A 921 -10.42 0.50 -15.76
N ARG A 922 -9.71 -0.37 -16.48
CA ARG A 922 -10.27 -1.54 -17.17
C ARG A 922 -10.88 -2.52 -16.18
N GLU A 923 -10.16 -2.84 -15.10
CA GLU A 923 -10.64 -3.76 -14.06
C GLU A 923 -11.82 -3.17 -13.27
N ILE A 924 -11.78 -1.87 -12.94
CA ILE A 924 -12.95 -1.17 -12.37
C ILE A 924 -14.16 -1.26 -13.31
N ALA A 925 -13.96 -1.16 -14.63
CA ALA A 925 -15.05 -1.33 -15.60
C ALA A 925 -15.60 -2.77 -15.68
N LYS A 926 -14.81 -3.76 -15.28
CA LYS A 926 -15.25 -5.16 -15.12
C LYS A 926 -15.96 -5.43 -13.78
N GLY A 927 -15.99 -4.44 -12.88
CA GLY A 927 -16.61 -4.56 -11.56
C GLY A 927 -15.68 -5.13 -10.48
N ALA A 928 -14.37 -5.08 -10.72
CA ALA A 928 -13.36 -5.51 -9.75
C ALA A 928 -13.35 -4.61 -8.50
N THR A 929 -12.90 -5.16 -7.37
CA THR A 929 -12.51 -4.33 -6.21
C THR A 929 -11.29 -3.48 -6.56
N VAL A 930 -11.02 -2.44 -5.77
CA VAL A 930 -9.83 -1.60 -5.95
C VAL A 930 -8.56 -2.42 -5.71
N GLY A 931 -8.56 -3.36 -4.75
CA GLY A 931 -7.44 -4.26 -4.50
C GLY A 931 -7.16 -5.21 -5.66
N GLU A 932 -8.21 -5.76 -6.28
CA GLU A 932 -8.12 -6.56 -7.52
C GLU A 932 -7.54 -5.71 -8.66
N ALA A 933 -8.13 -4.53 -8.92
CA ALA A 933 -7.69 -3.64 -9.98
C ALA A 933 -6.23 -3.17 -9.84
N TYR A 934 -5.80 -2.85 -8.62
CA TYR A 934 -4.42 -2.48 -8.32
C TYR A 934 -3.46 -3.65 -8.50
N THR A 935 -3.80 -4.83 -7.96
CA THR A 935 -2.94 -6.02 -8.04
C THR A 935 -2.76 -6.47 -9.48
N ASP A 936 -3.84 -6.50 -10.26
CA ASP A 936 -3.80 -6.84 -11.68
C ASP A 936 -2.97 -5.83 -12.47
N ALA A 937 -3.15 -4.53 -12.22
CA ALA A 937 -2.37 -3.48 -12.87
C ALA A 937 -0.86 -3.61 -12.59
N ILE A 938 -0.46 -3.71 -11.31
CA ILE A 938 0.95 -3.78 -10.92
C ILE A 938 1.60 -5.10 -11.31
N SER A 939 0.81 -6.19 -11.35
CA SER A 939 1.30 -7.47 -11.84
C SER A 939 1.82 -7.37 -13.28
N MET A 940 1.36 -6.41 -14.09
CA MET A 940 1.77 -6.23 -15.49
C MET A 940 3.02 -5.35 -15.68
N VAL A 941 3.35 -4.51 -14.70
CA VAL A 941 4.33 -3.42 -14.87
C VAL A 941 5.48 -3.43 -13.86
N GLY A 942 5.43 -4.23 -12.80
CA GLY A 942 6.44 -4.24 -11.73
C GLY A 942 6.85 -5.63 -11.25
N ILE A 943 7.84 -5.68 -10.34
CA ILE A 943 8.36 -6.92 -9.74
C ILE A 943 7.30 -7.59 -8.85
N GLY A 944 7.15 -8.91 -8.96
CA GLY A 944 6.34 -9.70 -8.05
C GLY A 944 7.20 -10.30 -6.93
N TYR A 945 7.41 -9.57 -5.83
CA TYR A 945 8.31 -10.01 -4.75
C TYR A 945 7.86 -11.34 -4.09
N SER A 946 6.58 -11.43 -3.71
CA SER A 946 5.99 -12.62 -3.10
C SER A 946 5.85 -13.81 -4.05
N THR A 947 5.79 -13.56 -5.36
CA THR A 947 5.72 -14.59 -6.41
C THR A 947 7.09 -14.91 -7.03
N SER A 948 8.15 -14.19 -6.61
CA SER A 948 9.49 -14.24 -7.20
C SER A 948 9.49 -14.01 -8.73
N THR A 949 8.50 -13.24 -9.23
CA THR A 949 8.41 -12.85 -10.63
C THR A 949 9.40 -11.71 -10.89
N TRP A 950 10.38 -11.95 -11.76
CA TRP A 950 11.38 -10.95 -12.14
C TRP A 950 10.76 -9.85 -13.02
N TRP A 951 11.31 -8.64 -12.94
CA TRP A 951 10.99 -7.59 -13.88
C TRP A 951 12.15 -6.61 -14.06
N TRP A 952 12.31 -6.11 -15.29
CA TRP A 952 13.44 -5.24 -15.62
C TRP A 952 13.30 -3.84 -15.04
N ASP A 953 12.07 -3.33 -14.97
CA ASP A 953 11.75 -2.02 -14.39
C ASP A 953 11.52 -2.15 -12.89
N VAL A 954 12.46 -1.61 -12.13
CA VAL A 954 12.48 -1.65 -10.67
C VAL A 954 12.04 -0.33 -10.06
N ALA A 955 11.70 0.66 -10.89
CA ALA A 955 11.13 1.93 -10.44
C ALA A 955 9.65 1.76 -10.13
N GLU A 956 8.90 1.01 -10.94
CA GLU A 956 7.44 0.86 -10.78
C GLU A 956 7.02 0.13 -9.49
N ASN A 957 6.74 0.92 -8.45
CA ASN A 957 6.43 0.45 -7.10
C ASN A 957 5.33 1.25 -6.42
N VAL A 958 4.31 1.70 -7.15
CA VAL A 958 3.15 2.33 -6.51
C VAL A 958 2.51 1.40 -5.48
N VAL A 959 1.94 1.99 -4.43
CA VAL A 959 1.33 1.28 -3.30
C VAL A 959 -0.14 1.65 -3.20
N TYR A 960 -0.96 0.67 -2.83
CA TYR A 960 -2.36 0.88 -2.55
C TYR A 960 -2.62 1.24 -1.08
N TYR A 961 -3.20 2.42 -0.86
CA TYR A 961 -3.67 2.93 0.41
C TYR A 961 -5.20 2.98 0.43
N GLY A 962 -5.81 2.02 1.09
CA GLY A 962 -7.26 1.84 1.16
C GLY A 962 -7.60 0.41 1.51
N ASP A 963 -8.90 0.13 1.54
CA ASP A 963 -9.45 -1.19 1.78
C ASP A 963 -9.46 -2.01 0.46
N PRO A 964 -8.77 -3.16 0.36
CA PRO A 964 -8.67 -3.95 -0.88
C PRO A 964 -10.02 -4.51 -1.35
N GLU A 965 -11.01 -4.64 -0.47
CA GLU A 965 -12.36 -5.10 -0.82
C GLU A 965 -13.30 -3.98 -1.27
N LEU A 966 -12.83 -2.72 -1.23
CA LEU A 966 -13.61 -1.58 -1.69
C LEU A 966 -13.97 -1.72 -3.16
N VAL A 967 -15.26 -1.64 -3.48
CA VAL A 967 -15.77 -1.55 -4.86
C VAL A 967 -16.17 -0.11 -5.11
N VAL A 968 -15.59 0.57 -6.11
CA VAL A 968 -15.93 1.97 -6.40
C VAL A 968 -17.36 2.07 -6.94
N TYR A 969 -18.19 2.95 -6.37
CA TYR A 969 -19.55 3.14 -6.83
C TYR A 969 -19.59 3.58 -8.30
N SER A 970 -20.27 2.80 -9.15
CA SER A 970 -20.51 3.15 -10.55
C SER A 970 -21.96 2.89 -10.97
N PRO A 971 -22.49 3.59 -11.99
CA PRO A 971 -23.79 3.26 -12.57
C PRO A 971 -23.88 1.82 -13.13
N ALA A 972 -22.77 1.25 -13.58
CA ALA A 972 -22.73 -0.11 -14.13
C ALA A 972 -22.78 -1.20 -13.05
N HIS A 973 -22.16 -0.95 -11.90
CA HIS A 973 -21.91 -1.93 -10.83
C HIS A 973 -22.43 -1.49 -9.46
N GLY A 974 -23.27 -0.46 -9.40
CA GLY A 974 -23.66 0.22 -8.17
C GLY A 974 -24.74 -0.50 -7.36
N TRP A 975 -25.05 0.08 -6.21
CA TRP A 975 -26.07 -0.38 -5.27
C TRP A 975 -27.03 0.75 -4.88
N GLU A 976 -28.07 0.41 -4.13
CA GLU A 976 -29.07 1.38 -3.67
C GLU A 976 -28.65 2.01 -2.34
N LYS A 977 -28.98 3.29 -2.16
CA LYS A 977 -28.81 4.00 -0.89
C LYS A 977 -29.70 3.36 0.17
N LYS A 978 -29.11 2.90 1.27
CA LYS A 978 -29.84 2.38 2.43
C LYS A 978 -30.12 3.50 3.42
N GLU A 979 -31.32 3.50 4.00
CA GLU A 979 -31.73 4.49 4.97
C GLU A 979 -31.12 4.20 6.36
N PRO A 980 -30.50 5.18 7.03
CA PRO A 980 -29.98 4.99 8.37
C PRO A 980 -31.09 4.75 9.40
N ILE A 981 -30.87 3.79 10.30
CA ILE A 981 -31.87 3.35 11.28
C ILE A 981 -31.50 3.67 12.73
N SER A 982 -32.45 3.53 13.64
CA SER A 982 -32.27 3.61 15.10
C SER A 982 -33.36 2.79 15.77
N GLY A 983 -33.16 2.29 16.98
CA GLY A 983 -34.18 1.56 17.72
C GLY A 983 -33.61 0.41 18.54
N GLU A 984 -34.30 -0.72 18.54
CA GLU A 984 -33.86 -1.94 19.20
C GLU A 984 -33.79 -3.09 18.19
N ILE A 985 -32.65 -3.78 18.15
CA ILE A 985 -32.33 -4.82 17.17
C ILE A 985 -31.73 -6.00 17.92
N GLY A 986 -32.44 -7.13 18.02
CA GLY A 986 -31.92 -8.32 18.71
C GLY A 986 -31.52 -8.10 20.17
N GLY A 987 -32.18 -7.17 20.89
CA GLY A 987 -31.82 -6.78 22.26
C GLY A 987 -30.75 -5.68 22.36
N HIS A 988 -30.13 -5.29 21.24
CA HIS A 988 -29.21 -4.15 21.12
C HIS A 988 -30.00 -2.84 20.97
N VAL A 989 -29.59 -1.77 21.66
CA VAL A 989 -30.19 -0.42 21.61
C VAL A 989 -29.31 0.52 20.80
N CYS A 990 -29.89 1.06 19.73
CA CYS A 990 -29.24 1.82 18.66
C CYS A 990 -29.82 3.23 18.50
#